data_AF-A0A367L5V5-F1
#
_entry.id   AF-A0A367L5V5-F1
#
_cell.length_a   1.000
_cell.length_b   1.000
_cell.length_c   1.000
_cell.angle_alpha   90.00
_cell.angle_beta   90.00
_cell.angle_gamma   90.00
#
_symmetry.space_group_name_H-M   'P 1'
#
loop_
_entity.id
_entity.type
_entity.pdbx_description
1 polymer ?
#
loop_
_entity_poly.entity_id
_entity_poly.type
_entity_poly.pdbx_seq_one_letter_code
_entity_poly.pdbx_strand_id
1 'polypeptide(L)'
;MDTTGNNVALPDPVSESGNLRESPNSSFPYSMPGAFLDDEDNDDDNYFWDPVPDSPVREEEEEEEEEEEDEDADFNDDNDEDDDDDDYEDDVVEDDEEDEEDDDGMGQDDPDPQQIMGLFRDGEMSGLLTRGQLMALLRHRNFSHALFNGADEADVRIWGGRAYRNPHKDPNRFPKVPSDEGRKLMRDGTFGANNIDSKTLARRMLERELALGDGEQRRQNNDIVTQSLIPGTRADQIVHYDQPVYSGQFSDDGNFFFSCSQDFKVRMYDTSNPFEWKHYKTVSYPWGQWTLTDASLSPDNRWLAYTSIQSIVSIAPTDPSDTGDPYTLALDGNPQTHDPFQRGQYNFGIWSIRFSGDGRELVAGTSTQSIVVYDIQSRTVLHHILGHSDDVNAVCFADKASPHIIYSGSDDSLLKVWDRRSMGDGREAGAFVGHLEGLTYIDSKGDGRYILSNGKDQSMKLWDLRMAKSSAQLRSEMPLRLHPHGNFDYRRQAYDEDDWEPHPHDNSLVTFRGHKVLRTLIRCHFSPPSSTNSRYVYSGSADGKVYIWNIDATPAGIIDVKKATTGTRRHDRHTRRWYDEPGGWDTCVRDASWHPSAPVLVASAWNGYSMARGTCTLHSFDEAGGDESESAIQQSLDCNLRPNPDVYFSTGNEYMSAAR
;
A
#
# COMPACT_ATOMS: atom_id res chain seq x y z
N MET A 1 69.93 -5.14 38.69
CA MET A 1 69.19 -6.29 39.24
C MET A 1 67.77 -6.30 38.71
N ASP A 2 67.45 -6.87 37.54
CA ASP A 2 68.25 -7.08 36.33
C ASP A 2 67.32 -7.24 35.11
N THR A 3 67.85 -6.78 33.97
CA THR A 3 67.63 -7.13 32.55
C THR A 3 66.65 -8.28 32.21
N THR A 4 65.87 -8.26 31.12
CA THR A 4 66.17 -7.96 29.69
C THR A 4 64.90 -7.53 28.93
N GLY A 5 64.85 -6.83 27.78
CA GLY A 5 65.88 -6.32 26.87
C GLY A 5 65.65 -6.78 25.41
N ASN A 6 65.10 -5.91 24.52
CA ASN A 6 65.40 -5.81 23.06
C ASN A 6 64.52 -4.78 22.28
N ASN A 7 65.07 -3.56 22.09
CA ASN A 7 65.33 -2.81 20.83
C ASN A 7 65.01 -3.51 19.46
N VAL A 8 64.83 -2.89 18.28
CA VAL A 8 64.93 -1.52 17.67
C VAL A 8 64.45 -1.65 16.18
N ALA A 9 64.01 -0.67 15.36
CA ALA A 9 63.38 0.67 15.48
C ALA A 9 62.92 1.15 14.06
N LEU A 10 62.40 2.38 13.91
CA LEU A 10 62.16 3.08 12.62
C LEU A 10 63.43 3.82 12.12
N PRO A 11 63.49 4.29 10.85
CA PRO A 11 63.32 5.74 10.63
C PRO A 11 62.62 6.16 9.31
N ASP A 12 62.38 7.48 9.24
CA ASP A 12 61.57 8.24 8.25
C ASP A 12 62.38 8.83 7.05
N PRO A 13 61.75 9.52 6.07
CA PRO A 13 62.29 9.69 4.70
C PRO A 13 63.05 10.99 4.41
N VAL A 14 63.72 11.05 3.24
CA VAL A 14 64.31 12.28 2.66
C VAL A 14 64.08 12.33 1.14
N SER A 15 63.76 13.51 0.63
CA SER A 15 63.60 13.87 -0.80
C SER A 15 64.84 14.55 -1.37
N GLU A 16 65.21 14.33 -2.64
CA GLU A 16 65.87 15.38 -3.44
C GLU A 16 65.76 15.16 -4.97
N SER A 17 65.99 16.25 -5.71
CA SER A 17 65.75 16.41 -7.16
C SER A 17 66.99 16.19 -8.04
N GLY A 18 66.81 15.76 -9.29
CA GLY A 18 67.89 15.71 -10.30
C GLY A 18 67.35 15.56 -11.73
N ASN A 19 67.99 16.21 -12.72
CA ASN A 19 67.41 16.50 -14.04
C ASN A 19 68.33 16.08 -15.21
N LEU A 20 67.74 15.91 -16.41
CA LEU A 20 68.34 15.91 -17.78
C LEU A 20 69.04 14.66 -18.40
N ARG A 21 68.52 14.29 -19.60
CA ARG A 21 69.16 13.85 -20.88
C ARG A 21 70.09 12.61 -20.86
N GLU A 22 70.03 11.66 -21.81
CA GLU A 22 70.02 11.81 -23.28
C GLU A 22 69.60 10.50 -24.01
N SER A 23 69.19 10.58 -25.30
CA SER A 23 68.75 9.47 -26.19
C SER A 23 69.94 8.85 -26.99
N PRO A 24 69.84 7.80 -27.88
CA PRO A 24 68.84 7.64 -28.97
C PRO A 24 68.44 6.22 -29.48
N ASN A 25 67.37 6.20 -30.31
CA ASN A 25 66.97 5.19 -31.33
C ASN A 25 66.53 3.77 -30.87
N SER A 26 65.56 3.08 -31.50
CA SER A 26 65.06 3.18 -32.90
C SER A 26 63.58 2.81 -33.14
N SER A 27 63.02 3.34 -34.24
CA SER A 27 61.97 2.80 -35.16
C SER A 27 60.49 2.62 -34.72
N PHE A 28 59.69 3.58 -35.18
CA PHE A 28 58.25 3.64 -35.57
C PHE A 28 57.81 2.56 -36.61
N PRO A 29 56.51 2.45 -37.09
CA PRO A 29 55.45 3.48 -37.12
C PRO A 29 53.96 3.15 -36.82
N TYR A 30 53.28 4.19 -36.28
CA TYR A 30 51.98 4.85 -36.64
C TYR A 30 50.73 4.05 -37.07
N SER A 31 49.46 4.39 -36.78
CA SER A 31 48.71 5.48 -36.08
C SER A 31 47.63 6.10 -36.99
N MET A 32 46.49 6.45 -36.39
CA MET A 32 45.35 7.20 -36.97
C MET A 32 45.75 8.56 -37.56
N PRO A 33 44.97 9.08 -38.52
CA PRO A 33 44.80 10.52 -38.77
C PRO A 33 43.33 10.97 -38.63
N GLY A 34 43.11 12.29 -38.59
CA GLY A 34 41.77 12.86 -38.73
C GLY A 34 41.80 14.32 -39.19
N ALA A 35 40.61 14.80 -39.57
CA ALA A 35 40.15 16.20 -39.66
C ALA A 35 40.33 17.02 -40.97
N PHE A 36 39.19 17.60 -41.40
CA PHE A 36 38.95 18.81 -42.21
C PHE A 36 39.40 18.90 -43.69
N LEU A 37 38.45 18.84 -44.65
CA LEU A 37 37.75 20.00 -45.27
C LEU A 37 36.80 19.58 -46.42
N ASP A 38 35.80 20.43 -46.65
CA ASP A 38 34.83 20.63 -47.75
C ASP A 38 35.04 19.91 -49.10
N ASP A 39 33.97 19.35 -49.69
CA ASP A 39 33.28 19.91 -50.89
C ASP A 39 32.01 19.09 -51.27
N GLU A 40 31.30 19.53 -52.32
CA GLU A 40 29.88 19.28 -52.65
C GLU A 40 29.53 17.92 -53.33
N ASP A 41 28.24 17.78 -53.72
CA ASP A 41 27.63 16.86 -54.71
C ASP A 41 27.09 15.46 -54.27
N ASN A 42 25.79 15.48 -53.89
CA ASN A 42 24.63 14.88 -54.57
C ASN A 42 24.59 13.40 -55.09
N ASP A 43 23.36 12.86 -55.02
CA ASP A 43 22.72 11.80 -55.85
C ASP A 43 22.91 10.29 -55.57
N ASP A 44 21.78 9.70 -55.14
CA ASP A 44 21.08 8.49 -55.63
C ASP A 44 21.60 7.03 -55.52
N ASP A 45 20.61 6.21 -55.17
CA ASP A 45 20.28 4.85 -55.65
C ASP A 45 21.05 3.55 -55.24
N ASN A 46 20.45 2.86 -54.26
CA ASN A 46 19.66 1.61 -54.45
C ASN A 46 20.35 0.21 -54.67
N TYR A 47 19.62 -0.84 -54.25
CA TYR A 47 19.76 -2.30 -54.52
C TYR A 47 20.99 -3.09 -54.00
N PHE A 48 20.79 -4.15 -53.19
CA PHE A 48 20.43 -5.53 -53.61
C PHE A 48 20.78 -6.58 -52.51
N TRP A 49 20.07 -7.71 -52.50
CA TRP A 49 20.27 -8.88 -51.61
C TRP A 49 20.97 -10.03 -52.37
N ASP A 50 21.59 -11.00 -51.69
CA ASP A 50 21.74 -12.38 -52.22
C ASP A 50 22.14 -13.41 -51.10
N PRO A 51 21.99 -14.74 -51.30
CA PRO A 51 21.54 -15.66 -50.25
C PRO A 51 22.42 -16.93 -50.06
N VAL A 52 21.91 -17.93 -49.33
CA VAL A 52 22.58 -19.24 -49.05
C VAL A 52 21.55 -20.40 -49.26
N PRO A 53 21.93 -21.61 -49.77
CA PRO A 53 21.03 -22.36 -50.65
C PRO A 53 20.54 -23.78 -50.20
N ASP A 54 19.58 -24.27 -50.99
CA ASP A 54 19.27 -25.65 -51.42
C ASP A 54 18.47 -26.67 -50.54
N SER A 55 17.18 -26.82 -50.90
CA SER A 55 16.56 -27.97 -51.65
C SER A 55 16.66 -29.43 -51.11
N PRO A 56 15.70 -30.36 -51.42
CA PRO A 56 14.67 -30.31 -52.47
C PRO A 56 13.22 -30.83 -52.17
N VAL A 57 12.26 -30.20 -52.86
CA VAL A 57 11.04 -30.71 -53.55
C VAL A 57 10.45 -32.11 -53.22
N ARG A 58 9.13 -32.12 -52.99
CA ARG A 58 8.22 -33.16 -53.52
C ARG A 58 6.81 -32.60 -53.80
N GLU A 59 6.43 -32.63 -55.07
CA GLU A 59 5.05 -32.54 -55.60
C GLU A 59 4.25 -33.81 -55.19
N GLU A 60 2.92 -33.92 -55.19
CA GLU A 60 1.80 -33.08 -55.66
C GLU A 60 0.49 -33.57 -54.98
N GLU A 61 -0.63 -32.90 -55.25
CA GLU A 61 -2.07 -33.28 -55.13
C GLU A 61 -2.96 -32.43 -54.21
N GLU A 62 -4.16 -32.16 -54.74
CA GLU A 62 -5.12 -31.11 -54.38
C GLU A 62 -6.22 -31.65 -53.44
N GLU A 63 -6.84 -30.79 -52.63
CA GLU A 63 -8.29 -30.83 -52.34
C GLU A 63 -8.75 -29.49 -51.69
N GLU A 64 -10.04 -29.19 -51.80
CA GLU A 64 -10.65 -27.84 -51.71
C GLU A 64 -11.23 -27.50 -50.31
N GLU A 65 -11.51 -26.19 -50.11
CA GLU A 65 -12.50 -25.58 -49.20
C GLU A 65 -12.51 -25.94 -47.69
N GLU A 66 -12.31 -24.94 -46.82
CA GLU A 66 -13.41 -24.23 -46.11
C GLU A 66 -12.84 -23.02 -45.32
N GLU A 67 -13.58 -21.91 -45.29
CA GLU A 67 -13.26 -20.70 -44.52
C GLU A 67 -13.92 -20.79 -43.13
N GLU A 68 -13.17 -20.61 -42.04
CA GLU A 68 -13.74 -20.19 -40.75
C GLU A 68 -13.05 -18.91 -40.28
N GLU A 69 -13.87 -17.89 -39.97
CA GLU A 69 -13.46 -16.57 -39.49
C GLU A 69 -13.30 -16.61 -37.96
N ASP A 70 -12.10 -16.36 -37.44
CA ASP A 70 -11.90 -16.06 -36.02
C ASP A 70 -12.06 -14.53 -35.79
N GLU A 71 -13.18 -14.13 -35.18
CA GLU A 71 -13.46 -12.75 -34.79
C GLU A 71 -12.66 -12.33 -33.54
N ASP A 72 -11.49 -11.71 -33.71
CA ASP A 72 -10.83 -10.96 -32.65
C ASP A 72 -11.60 -9.65 -32.35
N ALA A 73 -12.32 -9.60 -31.23
CA ALA A 73 -13.09 -8.45 -30.81
C ALA A 73 -12.23 -7.40 -30.06
N ASP A 74 -11.73 -6.40 -30.79
CA ASP A 74 -11.01 -5.25 -30.25
C ASP A 74 -11.83 -4.45 -29.22
N PHE A 75 -11.18 -4.04 -28.14
CA PHE A 75 -11.76 -3.27 -27.04
C PHE A 75 -11.47 -1.77 -27.25
N ASN A 76 -12.40 -1.04 -27.88
CA ASN A 76 -12.29 0.41 -28.03
C ASN A 76 -12.70 1.14 -26.73
N ASP A 77 -11.87 2.11 -26.33
CA ASP A 77 -12.14 3.09 -25.28
C ASP A 77 -12.51 4.41 -26.00
N ASP A 78 -13.76 4.87 -25.86
CA ASP A 78 -14.25 6.03 -26.63
C ASP A 78 -13.78 7.36 -26.01
N ASN A 79 -13.29 8.25 -26.88
CA ASN A 79 -12.74 9.56 -26.53
C ASN A 79 -13.80 10.58 -26.06
N ASP A 80 -13.31 11.60 -25.37
CA ASP A 80 -14.02 12.85 -25.08
C ASP A 80 -14.42 13.61 -26.37
N GLU A 81 -15.63 14.19 -26.38
CA GLU A 81 -15.93 15.42 -27.14
C GLU A 81 -16.64 16.41 -26.21
N ASP A 82 -16.16 17.66 -26.19
CA ASP A 82 -16.79 18.80 -25.52
C ASP A 82 -18.03 19.27 -26.32
N ASP A 83 -19.08 19.74 -25.63
CA ASP A 83 -20.03 20.70 -26.21
C ASP A 83 -20.72 21.53 -25.10
N ASP A 84 -20.98 22.81 -25.40
CA ASP A 84 -21.44 23.86 -24.48
C ASP A 84 -22.99 23.94 -24.30
N ASP A 85 -23.40 24.67 -23.26
CA ASP A 85 -24.67 25.40 -23.03
C ASP A 85 -26.05 24.70 -23.23
N ASP A 86 -26.89 24.77 -22.19
CA ASP A 86 -28.12 25.59 -22.23
C ASP A 86 -28.77 25.76 -20.82
N ASP A 87 -29.34 26.95 -20.57
CA ASP A 87 -30.09 27.31 -19.35
C ASP A 87 -31.39 26.51 -19.19
N TYR A 88 -31.92 26.38 -17.95
CA TYR A 88 -33.35 26.63 -17.67
C TYR A 88 -33.63 26.89 -16.18
N GLU A 89 -34.76 27.55 -15.91
CA GLU A 89 -35.00 28.42 -14.75
C GLU A 89 -35.51 27.74 -13.47
N ASP A 90 -35.44 28.56 -12.42
CA ASP A 90 -36.02 28.47 -11.07
C ASP A 90 -37.51 28.09 -11.04
N ASP A 91 -37.96 27.42 -9.97
CA ASP A 91 -39.34 27.59 -9.49
C ASP A 91 -39.44 27.25 -7.99
N VAL A 92 -39.93 28.21 -7.21
CA VAL A 92 -40.05 28.15 -5.74
C VAL A 92 -41.47 27.72 -5.35
N VAL A 93 -41.59 26.78 -4.41
CA VAL A 93 -42.84 26.57 -3.66
C VAL A 93 -42.52 26.35 -2.19
N GLU A 94 -42.94 27.31 -1.35
CA GLU A 94 -43.09 27.15 0.11
C GLU A 94 -44.42 26.42 0.39
N ASP A 95 -44.50 25.63 1.46
CA ASP A 95 -45.63 25.70 2.42
C ASP A 95 -45.37 24.79 3.64
N ASP A 96 -45.72 25.36 4.80
CA ASP A 96 -45.42 25.00 6.19
C ASP A 96 -46.23 23.81 6.79
N GLU A 97 -46.09 23.66 8.12
CA GLU A 97 -46.95 22.96 9.13
C GLU A 97 -46.73 21.44 9.35
N GLU A 98 -46.84 20.90 10.57
CA GLU A 98 -46.50 21.37 11.94
C GLU A 98 -46.52 20.14 12.90
N ASP A 99 -45.80 20.24 14.01
CA ASP A 99 -45.60 19.33 15.18
C ASP A 99 -46.64 18.23 15.55
N GLU A 100 -46.19 17.12 16.17
CA GLU A 100 -46.28 16.88 17.63
C GLU A 100 -45.69 15.51 18.11
N GLU A 101 -45.48 15.37 19.42
CA GLU A 101 -44.63 14.39 20.13
C GLU A 101 -45.37 13.10 20.58
N ASP A 102 -44.67 11.97 20.79
CA ASP A 102 -44.50 11.32 22.12
C ASP A 102 -43.87 9.89 22.14
N ASP A 103 -43.32 9.58 23.33
CA ASP A 103 -42.77 8.34 23.97
C ASP A 103 -43.62 7.04 23.76
N ASP A 104 -43.27 5.78 24.10
CA ASP A 104 -42.19 5.15 24.88
C ASP A 104 -41.99 3.65 24.49
N GLY A 105 -40.89 3.02 24.96
CA GLY A 105 -40.91 1.59 25.35
C GLY A 105 -39.98 0.58 24.63
N MET A 106 -39.04 -0.03 25.37
CA MET A 106 -38.15 -1.10 24.88
C MET A 106 -38.81 -2.49 24.81
N GLY A 107 -38.55 -3.24 23.73
CA GLY A 107 -38.82 -4.68 23.61
C GLY A 107 -37.92 -5.36 22.57
N GLN A 108 -37.43 -6.56 22.87
CA GLN A 108 -36.73 -7.43 21.90
C GLN A 108 -37.75 -8.27 21.14
N ASP A 109 -37.83 -8.15 19.82
CA ASP A 109 -38.46 -9.14 18.93
C ASP A 109 -37.82 -9.06 17.52
N ASP A 110 -37.80 -10.18 16.80
CA ASP A 110 -37.33 -10.25 15.41
C ASP A 110 -38.23 -9.41 14.47
N PRO A 111 -37.69 -8.77 13.40
CA PRO A 111 -38.49 -7.90 12.54
C PRO A 111 -39.52 -8.68 11.72
N ASP A 112 -40.80 -8.44 12.02
CA ASP A 112 -41.94 -8.97 11.26
C ASP A 112 -41.88 -8.45 9.80
N PRO A 113 -41.99 -9.30 8.75
CA PRO A 113 -41.93 -8.85 7.35
C PRO A 113 -42.92 -7.75 6.95
N GLN A 114 -43.94 -7.45 7.77
CA GLN A 114 -44.81 -6.29 7.56
C GLN A 114 -44.12 -4.94 7.87
N GLN A 115 -43.14 -4.87 8.78
CA GLN A 115 -42.34 -3.66 9.02
C GLN A 115 -41.42 -3.33 7.83
N ILE A 116 -40.88 -4.35 7.16
CA ILE A 116 -40.02 -4.17 5.96
C ILE A 116 -40.82 -3.54 4.80
N MET A 117 -42.13 -3.79 4.73
CA MET A 117 -43.01 -3.14 3.76
C MET A 117 -43.49 -1.74 4.21
N GLY A 118 -43.37 -1.41 5.50
CA GLY A 118 -43.63 -0.05 6.03
C GLY A 118 -42.65 0.99 5.49
N LEU A 119 -41.38 0.60 5.30
CA LEU A 119 -40.32 1.42 4.66
C LEU A 119 -40.64 1.85 3.22
N PHE A 120 -41.70 1.32 2.60
CA PHE A 120 -42.16 1.68 1.26
C PHE A 120 -43.46 2.51 1.24
N ARG A 121 -44.07 2.83 2.39
CA ARG A 121 -45.43 3.39 2.41
C ARG A 121 -45.61 4.69 3.17
N ASP A 122 -44.91 4.90 4.27
CA ASP A 122 -44.93 6.18 4.99
C ASP A 122 -43.60 6.88 4.73
N GLY A 123 -43.65 7.93 3.92
CA GLY A 123 -42.46 8.52 3.31
C GLY A 123 -42.08 9.86 3.89
N GLU A 124 -40.81 10.00 4.26
CA GLU A 124 -40.08 11.26 4.16
C GLU A 124 -38.62 10.99 3.73
N MET A 125 -38.15 11.79 2.76
CA MET A 125 -36.76 11.89 2.27
C MET A 125 -36.04 10.62 1.73
N SER A 126 -35.93 10.58 0.39
CA SER A 126 -34.92 9.84 -0.39
C SER A 126 -34.93 8.29 -0.36
N GLY A 127 -36.08 7.69 -0.72
CA GLY A 127 -36.21 6.25 -1.01
C GLY A 127 -35.48 5.75 -2.27
N LEU A 128 -34.21 6.12 -2.48
CA LEU A 128 -33.34 5.66 -3.56
C LEU A 128 -32.14 4.89 -3.00
N LEU A 129 -32.30 3.57 -2.86
CA LEU A 129 -31.16 2.65 -2.75
C LEU A 129 -30.23 2.87 -3.95
N THR A 130 -28.94 3.12 -3.71
CA THR A 130 -27.97 3.21 -4.83
C THR A 130 -27.94 1.88 -5.59
N ARG A 131 -27.54 1.86 -6.87
CA ARG A 131 -27.49 0.62 -7.66
C ARG A 131 -26.68 -0.47 -6.96
N GLY A 132 -25.58 -0.11 -6.29
CA GLY A 132 -24.79 -1.01 -5.46
C GLY A 132 -25.54 -1.52 -4.23
N GLN A 133 -26.24 -0.65 -3.49
CA GLN A 133 -27.05 -1.05 -2.33
C GLN A 133 -28.24 -1.92 -2.72
N LEU A 134 -28.95 -1.59 -3.80
CA LEU A 134 -30.05 -2.38 -4.34
C LEU A 134 -29.57 -3.77 -4.79
N MET A 135 -28.41 -3.86 -5.45
CA MET A 135 -27.82 -5.14 -5.84
C MET A 135 -27.33 -5.95 -4.63
N ALA A 136 -26.78 -5.30 -3.60
CA ALA A 136 -26.43 -5.97 -2.35
C ALA A 136 -27.68 -6.49 -1.60
N LEU A 137 -28.77 -5.70 -1.59
CA LEU A 137 -30.06 -6.07 -1.01
C LEU A 137 -30.70 -7.25 -1.77
N LEU A 138 -30.68 -7.21 -3.11
CA LEU A 138 -31.16 -8.29 -3.98
C LEU A 138 -30.35 -9.58 -3.87
N ARG A 139 -29.04 -9.49 -3.56
CA ARG A 139 -28.18 -10.65 -3.24
C ARG A 139 -28.43 -11.18 -1.82
N HIS A 140 -28.97 -10.36 -0.92
CA HIS A 140 -29.18 -10.75 0.48
C HIS A 140 -30.24 -11.85 0.61
N ARG A 141 -29.89 -12.93 1.33
CA ARG A 141 -30.70 -14.17 1.48
C ARG A 141 -32.18 -13.99 1.78
N ASN A 142 -32.55 -12.91 2.46
CA ASN A 142 -33.91 -12.69 2.96
C ASN A 142 -34.78 -11.84 2.02
N PHE A 143 -34.19 -11.08 1.10
CA PHE A 143 -34.96 -10.13 0.27
C PHE A 143 -35.78 -10.82 -0.82
N SER A 144 -35.20 -11.85 -1.45
CA SER A 144 -35.93 -12.74 -2.36
C SER A 144 -37.04 -13.53 -1.65
N HIS A 145 -36.84 -13.89 -0.39
CA HIS A 145 -37.84 -14.61 0.41
C HIS A 145 -38.96 -13.70 0.94
N ALA A 146 -38.69 -12.40 1.11
CA ALA A 146 -39.69 -11.39 1.47
C ALA A 146 -40.56 -10.96 0.27
N LEU A 147 -39.97 -10.85 -0.94
CA LEU A 147 -40.69 -10.46 -2.15
C LEU A 147 -41.68 -11.52 -2.67
N PHE A 148 -41.42 -12.81 -2.43
CA PHE A 148 -42.20 -13.92 -3.02
C PHE A 148 -42.87 -14.83 -1.98
N ASN A 149 -43.25 -14.27 -0.82
CA ASN A 149 -43.95 -15.02 0.22
C ASN A 149 -45.43 -15.29 -0.17
N GLY A 150 -45.65 -16.31 -1.01
CA GLY A 150 -46.99 -16.76 -1.42
C GLY A 150 -47.19 -17.02 -2.93
N ALA A 151 -46.15 -16.92 -3.75
CA ALA A 151 -46.25 -17.29 -5.17
C ALA A 151 -46.08 -18.82 -5.35
N ASP A 152 -47.02 -19.47 -6.05
CA ASP A 152 -46.95 -20.90 -6.36
C ASP A 152 -45.70 -21.26 -7.19
N GLU A 153 -45.18 -22.49 -7.04
CA GLU A 153 -43.95 -23.03 -7.68
C GLU A 153 -43.91 -22.97 -9.23
N ALA A 154 -44.97 -22.48 -9.88
CA ALA A 154 -45.05 -22.30 -11.33
C ALA A 154 -44.43 -20.98 -11.82
N ASP A 155 -44.59 -19.87 -11.08
CA ASP A 155 -44.27 -18.52 -11.59
C ASP A 155 -42.78 -18.13 -11.42
N VAL A 156 -42.05 -18.84 -10.55
CA VAL A 156 -40.59 -18.66 -10.35
C VAL A 156 -39.76 -19.17 -11.55
N ARG A 157 -40.40 -19.53 -12.68
CA ARG A 157 -39.74 -20.02 -13.90
C ARG A 157 -39.42 -18.95 -14.93
N ILE A 158 -39.91 -17.72 -14.76
CA ILE A 158 -39.72 -16.63 -15.73
C ILE A 158 -38.37 -15.93 -15.56
N TRP A 159 -37.77 -15.98 -14.38
CA TRP A 159 -36.41 -15.48 -14.11
C TRP A 159 -35.48 -16.66 -13.81
N GLY A 160 -34.59 -16.97 -14.77
CA GLY A 160 -33.81 -18.22 -14.85
C GLY A 160 -32.71 -18.45 -13.80
N GLY A 161 -32.88 -17.99 -12.57
CA GLY A 161 -32.00 -18.27 -11.45
C GLY A 161 -32.50 -19.45 -10.63
N ARG A 162 -31.87 -20.62 -10.74
CA ARG A 162 -31.96 -21.62 -9.67
C ARG A 162 -31.33 -20.98 -8.42
N ALA A 163 -32.15 -20.64 -7.44
CA ALA A 163 -31.68 -20.31 -6.10
C ALA A 163 -31.05 -21.58 -5.50
N TYR A 164 -29.77 -21.82 -5.81
CA TYR A 164 -28.99 -22.84 -5.14
C TYR A 164 -29.00 -22.48 -3.66
N ARG A 165 -29.66 -23.32 -2.85
CA ARG A 165 -29.40 -23.37 -1.41
C ARG A 165 -27.95 -23.75 -1.26
N ASN A 166 -27.06 -22.75 -1.20
CA ASN A 166 -25.69 -22.97 -0.77
C ASN A 166 -25.78 -23.71 0.58
N PRO A 167 -25.14 -24.89 0.71
CA PRO A 167 -25.21 -25.67 1.93
C PRO A 167 -24.77 -24.82 3.11
N HIS A 168 -25.28 -25.13 4.31
CA HIS A 168 -24.81 -24.45 5.52
C HIS A 168 -23.28 -24.67 5.65
N LYS A 169 -22.51 -23.63 5.32
CA LYS A 169 -21.05 -23.62 5.46
C LYS A 169 -20.68 -23.82 6.93
N ASP A 170 -19.56 -24.49 7.17
CA ASP A 170 -19.12 -24.81 8.53
C ASP A 170 -18.94 -23.52 9.37
N PRO A 171 -19.58 -23.39 10.54
CA PRO A 171 -19.33 -22.27 11.45
C PRO A 171 -17.85 -22.14 11.87
N ASN A 172 -17.10 -23.25 11.86
CA ASN A 172 -15.67 -23.28 12.16
C ASN A 172 -14.77 -23.09 10.92
N ARG A 173 -15.32 -22.60 9.79
CA ARG A 173 -14.51 -22.29 8.58
C ARG A 173 -13.40 -21.28 8.86
N PHE A 174 -13.64 -20.35 9.78
CA PHE A 174 -12.69 -19.29 10.12
C PHE A 174 -11.54 -19.80 11.01
N PRO A 175 -10.30 -19.34 10.79
CA PRO A 175 -9.17 -19.66 11.65
C PRO A 175 -9.45 -19.27 13.10
N LYS A 176 -9.17 -20.20 14.02
CA LYS A 176 -9.40 -20.00 15.44
C LYS A 176 -8.51 -18.88 15.98
N VAL A 177 -9.13 -17.89 16.61
CA VAL A 177 -8.46 -16.82 17.36
C VAL A 177 -8.56 -17.12 18.87
N PRO A 178 -7.47 -17.09 19.65
CA PRO A 178 -6.08 -16.91 19.23
C PRO A 178 -5.52 -18.12 18.48
N SER A 179 -4.62 -17.88 17.50
CA SER A 179 -3.89 -18.93 16.80
C SER A 179 -2.88 -19.62 17.71
N ASP A 180 -2.86 -20.95 17.71
CA ASP A 180 -1.95 -21.76 18.52
C ASP A 180 -0.47 -21.61 18.08
N GLU A 181 -0.20 -21.38 16.78
CA GLU A 181 1.15 -21.07 16.28
C GLU A 181 1.57 -19.63 16.58
N GLY A 182 0.69 -18.64 16.40
CA GLY A 182 0.98 -17.26 16.81
C GLY A 182 1.28 -17.14 18.31
N ARG A 183 0.60 -17.94 19.14
CA ARG A 183 0.86 -18.05 20.58
C ARG A 183 2.19 -18.74 20.91
N LYS A 184 2.69 -19.66 20.07
CA LYS A 184 4.08 -20.17 20.19
C LYS A 184 5.09 -19.07 19.87
N LEU A 185 4.89 -18.33 18.77
CA LEU A 185 5.80 -17.27 18.32
C LEU A 185 6.02 -16.18 19.39
N MET A 186 4.94 -15.75 20.04
CA MET A 186 5.03 -14.83 21.19
C MET A 186 5.78 -15.43 22.39
N ARG A 187 5.65 -16.73 22.66
CA ARG A 187 6.34 -17.41 23.77
C ARG A 187 7.83 -17.62 23.50
N ASP A 188 8.19 -17.86 22.24
CA ASP A 188 9.57 -18.06 21.77
C ASP A 188 10.41 -16.77 21.85
N GLY A 189 9.76 -15.61 22.05
CA GLY A 189 10.43 -14.31 22.19
C GLY A 189 10.94 -13.72 20.87
N THR A 190 10.51 -14.28 19.72
CA THR A 190 10.84 -13.74 18.39
C THR A 190 10.04 -12.48 18.02
N PHE A 191 8.97 -12.20 18.77
CA PHE A 191 8.08 -11.05 18.63
C PHE A 191 7.72 -10.50 20.02
N GLY A 192 8.25 -9.34 20.38
CA GLY A 192 8.07 -8.76 21.71
C GLY A 192 8.70 -9.56 22.87
N ALA A 193 8.63 -8.97 24.06
CA ALA A 193 8.77 -9.65 25.33
C ALA A 193 7.44 -10.28 25.76
N ASN A 194 7.49 -11.36 26.54
CA ASN A 194 6.30 -11.96 27.13
C ASN A 194 5.52 -10.97 28.01
N ASN A 195 4.17 -11.07 28.01
CA ASN A 195 3.30 -10.25 28.87
C ASN A 195 3.71 -10.38 30.35
N ILE A 196 3.88 -9.23 31.00
CA ILE A 196 4.30 -9.09 32.39
C ILE A 196 3.14 -8.55 33.22
N ASP A 197 2.97 -9.05 34.44
CA ASP A 197 1.92 -8.60 35.37
C ASP A 197 1.97 -7.08 35.60
N SER A 198 0.79 -6.44 35.68
CA SER A 198 0.63 -4.99 35.81
C SER A 198 1.45 -4.39 36.96
N LYS A 199 1.51 -5.06 38.11
CA LYS A 199 2.34 -4.63 39.26
C LYS A 199 3.84 -4.65 38.95
N THR A 200 4.26 -5.57 38.09
CA THR A 200 5.66 -5.70 37.66
C THR A 200 5.98 -4.70 36.54
N LEU A 201 5.02 -4.37 35.68
CA LEU A 201 5.12 -3.28 34.71
C LEU A 201 5.25 -1.92 35.42
N ALA A 202 4.36 -1.60 36.36
CA ALA A 202 4.41 -0.37 37.15
C ALA A 202 5.74 -0.22 37.92
N ARG A 203 6.26 -1.31 38.49
CA ARG A 203 7.61 -1.32 39.10
C ARG A 203 8.71 -0.99 38.08
N ARG A 204 8.64 -1.54 36.87
CA ARG A 204 9.63 -1.31 35.80
C ARG A 204 9.54 0.10 35.20
N MET A 205 8.34 0.66 35.10
CA MET A 205 8.13 2.09 34.78
C MET A 205 8.80 2.97 35.83
N LEU A 206 8.54 2.73 37.12
CA LEU A 206 9.20 3.45 38.21
C LEU A 206 10.74 3.28 38.18
N GLU A 207 11.24 2.07 37.89
CA GLU A 207 12.68 1.82 37.72
C GLU A 207 13.27 2.52 36.50
N ARG A 208 12.51 2.71 35.41
CA ARG A 208 12.89 3.52 34.25
C ARG A 208 13.02 5.00 34.63
N GLU A 209 12.00 5.58 35.26
CA GLU A 209 11.99 7.00 35.66
C GLU A 209 13.09 7.32 36.69
N LEU A 210 13.38 6.38 37.59
CA LEU A 210 14.48 6.51 38.56
C LEU A 210 15.86 6.10 37.98
N ALA A 211 15.93 5.76 36.69
CA ALA A 211 17.12 5.27 35.98
C ALA A 211 17.87 4.12 36.71
N LEU A 212 17.13 3.25 37.39
CA LEU A 212 17.66 2.16 38.20
C LEU A 212 18.08 0.95 37.33
N GLY A 213 19.11 0.24 37.77
CA GLY A 213 19.62 -0.98 37.14
C GLY A 213 20.78 -0.75 36.15
N ASP A 214 21.30 -1.85 35.64
CA ASP A 214 22.37 -1.81 34.62
C ASP A 214 21.85 -1.32 33.26
N GLY A 215 22.74 -0.93 32.34
CA GLY A 215 22.37 -0.40 31.02
C GLY A 215 21.52 -1.38 30.19
N GLU A 216 21.77 -2.68 30.30
CA GLU A 216 20.98 -3.71 29.65
C GLU A 216 19.58 -3.86 30.27
N GLN A 217 19.48 -3.86 31.60
CA GLN A 217 18.20 -3.90 32.32
C GLN A 217 17.34 -2.67 32.00
N ARG A 218 17.96 -1.49 31.87
CA ARG A 218 17.24 -0.25 31.48
C ARG A 218 16.69 -0.32 30.05
N ARG A 219 17.41 -0.93 29.10
CA ARG A 219 16.89 -1.20 27.75
C ARG A 219 15.70 -2.16 27.80
N GLN A 220 15.89 -3.35 28.38
CA GLN A 220 14.82 -4.35 28.51
C GLN A 220 13.58 -3.79 29.23
N ASN A 221 13.76 -2.98 30.28
CA ASN A 221 12.65 -2.31 30.96
C ASN A 221 11.97 -1.27 30.06
N ASN A 222 12.72 -0.50 29.26
CA ASN A 222 12.15 0.47 28.33
C ASN A 222 11.35 -0.22 27.23
N ASP A 223 11.93 -1.21 26.55
CA ASP A 223 11.31 -1.96 25.45
C ASP A 223 9.97 -2.59 25.90
N ILE A 224 9.93 -3.10 27.13
CA ILE A 224 8.74 -3.71 27.75
C ILE A 224 7.67 -2.67 28.11
N VAL A 225 8.08 -1.45 28.47
CA VAL A 225 7.16 -0.35 28.72
C VAL A 225 6.60 0.16 27.40
N THR A 226 7.43 0.48 26.40
CA THR A 226 6.99 0.98 25.09
C THR A 226 6.12 -0.03 24.35
N GLN A 227 6.41 -1.33 24.49
CA GLN A 227 5.56 -2.41 23.98
C GLN A 227 4.13 -2.40 24.56
N SER A 228 3.86 -1.78 25.71
CA SER A 228 2.52 -1.68 26.29
C SER A 228 1.72 -0.44 25.86
N LEU A 229 2.35 0.52 25.17
CA LEU A 229 1.76 1.81 24.82
C LEU A 229 1.19 1.77 23.39
N ILE A 230 -0.07 1.35 23.25
CA ILE A 230 -0.78 1.28 21.96
C ILE A 230 -1.53 2.60 21.71
N PRO A 231 -1.26 3.34 20.61
CA PRO A 231 -1.93 4.62 20.35
C PRO A 231 -3.46 4.55 20.35
N GLY A 232 -4.09 5.61 20.87
CA GLY A 232 -5.54 5.71 21.04
C GLY A 232 -6.28 6.16 19.78
N THR A 233 -7.59 6.35 19.90
CA THR A 233 -8.47 6.89 18.84
C THR A 233 -8.43 8.42 18.73
N ARG A 234 -7.89 9.11 19.73
CA ARG A 234 -7.80 10.57 19.77
C ARG A 234 -6.66 11.02 18.86
N ALA A 235 -6.98 11.84 17.87
CA ALA A 235 -5.98 12.52 17.07
C ALA A 235 -5.56 13.85 17.74
N ASP A 236 -4.27 14.03 18.00
CA ASP A 236 -3.69 15.28 18.51
C ASP A 236 -3.62 16.35 17.41
N GLN A 237 -3.30 15.90 16.20
CA GLN A 237 -3.08 16.75 15.03
C GLN A 237 -3.71 16.10 13.79
N ILE A 238 -4.42 16.90 13.00
CA ILE A 238 -5.00 16.51 11.72
C ILE A 238 -4.43 17.41 10.64
N VAL A 239 -3.68 16.82 9.73
CA VAL A 239 -3.11 17.49 8.56
C VAL A 239 -4.04 17.23 7.38
N HIS A 240 -4.68 18.28 6.87
CA HIS A 240 -5.64 18.22 5.78
C HIS A 240 -4.99 18.46 4.41
N TYR A 241 -5.39 17.63 3.44
CA TYR A 241 -4.94 17.66 2.06
C TYR A 241 -6.14 17.91 1.14
N ASP A 242 -5.92 18.66 0.07
CA ASP A 242 -6.93 18.91 -0.94
C ASP A 242 -7.17 17.71 -1.87
N GLN A 243 -6.28 16.72 -1.86
CA GLN A 243 -6.40 15.48 -2.61
C GLN A 243 -6.16 14.27 -1.70
N PRO A 244 -6.69 13.09 -2.02
CA PRO A 244 -6.53 11.90 -1.18
C PRO A 244 -5.06 11.52 -0.97
N VAL A 245 -4.71 11.07 0.24
CA VAL A 245 -3.36 10.59 0.59
C VAL A 245 -3.28 9.08 0.36
N TYR A 246 -2.25 8.62 -0.36
CA TYR A 246 -2.08 7.22 -0.77
C TYR A 246 -0.98 6.46 -0.02
N SER A 247 -0.04 7.17 0.60
CA SER A 247 0.94 6.60 1.52
C SER A 247 1.49 7.69 2.43
N GLY A 248 1.91 7.31 3.63
CA GLY A 248 2.66 8.19 4.52
C GLY A 248 3.42 7.37 5.54
N GLN A 249 4.74 7.55 5.60
CA GLN A 249 5.63 6.70 6.40
C GLN A 249 6.68 7.53 7.15
N PHE A 250 7.00 7.07 8.35
CA PHE A 250 8.19 7.50 9.08
C PHE A 250 9.44 6.84 8.51
N SER A 251 10.53 7.59 8.58
CA SER A 251 11.91 7.09 8.57
C SER A 251 12.18 6.10 9.70
N ASP A 252 13.20 5.25 9.54
CA ASP A 252 13.59 4.23 10.53
C ASP A 252 14.13 4.82 11.85
N ASP A 253 14.60 6.07 11.86
CA ASP A 253 14.99 6.82 13.05
C ASP A 253 13.86 7.68 13.64
N GLY A 254 12.79 7.91 12.87
CA GLY A 254 11.61 8.69 13.26
C GLY A 254 11.74 10.21 13.07
N ASN A 255 12.90 10.73 12.66
CA ASN A 255 13.13 12.17 12.55
C ASN A 255 12.50 12.81 11.29
N PHE A 256 12.08 11.99 10.33
CA PHE A 256 11.49 12.40 9.06
C PHE A 256 10.20 11.63 8.78
N PHE A 257 9.17 12.33 8.32
CA PHE A 257 7.93 11.76 7.81
C PHE A 257 7.64 12.33 6.42
N PHE A 258 7.13 11.49 5.51
CA PHE A 258 6.68 11.93 4.19
C PHE A 258 5.24 11.49 3.93
N SER A 259 4.55 12.21 3.04
CA SER A 259 3.21 11.86 2.56
C SER A 259 3.13 11.98 1.04
N CYS A 260 2.54 10.98 0.39
CA CYS A 260 2.28 10.95 -1.05
C CYS A 260 0.78 11.09 -1.31
N SER A 261 0.38 12.11 -2.08
CA SER A 261 -1.01 12.40 -2.40
C SER A 261 -1.31 12.36 -3.91
N GLN A 262 -2.60 12.30 -4.25
CA GLN A 262 -3.07 12.19 -5.64
C GLN A 262 -2.75 13.44 -6.50
N ASP A 263 -2.40 14.57 -5.89
CA ASP A 263 -1.93 15.79 -6.56
C ASP A 263 -0.51 15.69 -7.15
N PHE A 264 0.04 14.47 -7.24
CA PHE A 264 1.40 14.16 -7.66
C PHE A 264 2.49 14.87 -6.85
N LYS A 265 2.20 15.27 -5.61
CA LYS A 265 3.19 15.91 -4.73
C LYS A 265 3.51 15.02 -3.54
N VAL A 266 4.80 14.94 -3.25
CA VAL A 266 5.33 14.39 -2.00
C VAL A 266 5.66 15.55 -1.08
N ARG A 267 5.10 15.53 0.12
CA ARG A 267 5.38 16.53 1.17
C ARG A 267 6.24 15.90 2.25
N MET A 268 7.23 16.63 2.70
CA MET A 268 8.25 16.21 3.65
C MET A 268 8.14 17.02 4.94
N TYR A 269 8.18 16.33 6.06
CA TYR A 269 8.00 16.86 7.40
C TYR A 269 9.17 16.40 8.29
N ASP A 270 9.76 17.35 9.01
CA ASP A 270 10.67 17.09 10.12
C ASP A 270 9.81 16.71 11.33
N THR A 271 10.09 15.52 11.87
CA THR A 271 9.42 14.91 13.02
C THR A 271 10.41 14.56 14.13
N SER A 272 11.59 15.22 14.15
CA SER A 272 12.58 15.13 15.24
C SER A 272 12.01 15.45 16.63
N ASN A 273 10.94 16.24 16.68
CA ASN A 273 9.98 16.24 17.78
C ASN A 273 8.67 15.54 17.31
N PRO A 274 8.33 14.35 17.82
CA PRO A 274 7.14 13.60 17.39
C PRO A 274 5.80 14.36 17.55
N PHE A 275 5.77 15.37 18.43
CA PHE A 275 4.58 16.18 18.75
C PHE A 275 4.61 17.59 18.13
N GLU A 276 5.70 18.02 17.49
CA GLU A 276 5.83 19.36 16.88
C GLU A 276 6.43 19.24 15.48
N TRP A 277 5.58 18.88 14.53
CA TRP A 277 5.98 18.64 13.15
C TRP A 277 6.28 19.95 12.41
N LYS A 278 7.24 19.90 11.48
CA LYS A 278 7.60 21.04 10.61
C LYS A 278 7.63 20.64 9.15
N HIS A 279 6.70 21.19 8.36
CA HIS A 279 6.79 21.11 6.90
C HIS A 279 7.99 21.93 6.41
N TYR A 280 8.82 21.34 5.57
CA TYR A 280 10.02 22.03 5.06
C TYR A 280 10.22 21.90 3.54
N LYS A 281 9.70 20.84 2.90
CA LYS A 281 9.88 20.62 1.45
C LYS A 281 8.65 19.95 0.83
N THR A 282 8.36 20.32 -0.40
CA THR A 282 7.36 19.68 -1.27
C THR A 282 8.00 19.45 -2.62
N VAL A 283 7.94 18.23 -3.13
CA VAL A 283 8.48 17.86 -4.44
C VAL A 283 7.35 17.31 -5.30
N SER A 284 7.30 17.71 -6.56
CA SER A 284 6.31 17.22 -7.53
C SER A 284 6.89 16.02 -8.30
N TYR A 285 6.05 15.05 -8.63
CA TYR A 285 6.36 14.03 -9.62
C TYR A 285 6.10 14.60 -11.03
N PRO A 286 7.04 14.46 -11.98
CA PRO A 286 6.89 15.01 -13.31
C PRO A 286 5.95 14.13 -14.17
N TRP A 287 4.82 14.71 -14.62
CA TRP A 287 3.81 14.08 -15.50
C TRP A 287 3.17 12.77 -14.97
N GLY A 288 2.82 12.68 -13.68
CA GLY A 288 2.27 11.45 -13.12
C GLY A 288 0.91 11.02 -13.69
N GLN A 289 0.63 9.72 -13.64
CA GLN A 289 -0.64 9.12 -14.08
C GLN A 289 -1.48 8.64 -12.89
N TRP A 290 -2.75 9.06 -12.84
CA TRP A 290 -3.77 8.83 -11.80
C TRP A 290 -3.43 9.26 -10.36
N THR A 291 -2.33 8.76 -9.78
CA THR A 291 -1.87 9.03 -8.40
C THR A 291 -0.40 8.65 -8.23
N LEU A 292 0.20 9.06 -7.10
CA LEU A 292 1.38 8.39 -6.58
C LEU A 292 1.00 7.04 -5.96
N THR A 293 1.69 5.98 -6.37
CA THR A 293 1.40 4.58 -6.01
C THR A 293 2.11 4.16 -4.72
N ASP A 294 3.40 4.47 -4.64
CA ASP A 294 4.29 4.11 -3.55
C ASP A 294 5.49 5.08 -3.45
N ALA A 295 6.15 5.04 -2.30
CA ALA A 295 7.43 5.69 -2.08
C ALA A 295 8.23 4.90 -1.04
N SER A 296 9.56 5.02 -1.12
CA SER A 296 10.52 4.38 -0.22
C SER A 296 11.62 5.37 0.10
N LEU A 297 11.93 5.51 1.38
CA LEU A 297 13.12 6.24 1.84
C LEU A 297 14.37 5.35 1.71
N SER A 298 15.52 5.95 1.45
CA SER A 298 16.82 5.27 1.48
C SER A 298 17.28 4.99 2.92
N PRO A 299 18.08 3.93 3.16
CA PRO A 299 18.54 3.58 4.51
C PRO A 299 19.41 4.64 5.20
N ASP A 300 19.96 5.59 4.44
CA ASP A 300 20.73 6.74 4.96
C ASP A 300 19.87 8.01 5.15
N ASN A 301 18.55 7.91 4.96
CA ASN A 301 17.56 8.99 4.98
C ASN A 301 17.80 10.13 3.96
N ARG A 302 18.72 10.00 2.99
CA ARG A 302 19.10 11.09 2.06
C ARG A 302 18.26 11.18 0.79
N TRP A 303 17.66 10.08 0.38
CA TRP A 303 16.98 9.96 -0.91
C TRP A 303 15.60 9.36 -0.72
N LEU A 304 14.59 9.98 -1.32
CA LEU A 304 13.21 9.48 -1.35
C LEU A 304 12.86 9.11 -2.78
N ALA A 305 12.65 7.81 -3.04
CA ALA A 305 12.16 7.30 -4.32
C ALA A 305 10.64 7.23 -4.27
N TYR A 306 9.95 7.69 -5.31
CA TYR A 306 8.49 7.70 -5.38
C TYR A 306 8.00 7.48 -6.81
N THR A 307 6.87 6.81 -6.95
CA THR A 307 6.34 6.29 -8.22
C THR A 307 4.91 6.70 -8.47
N SER A 308 4.53 6.69 -9.75
CA SER A 308 3.14 6.75 -10.21
C SER A 308 2.85 5.54 -11.10
N ILE A 309 1.68 5.47 -11.72
CA ILE A 309 1.33 4.41 -12.69
C ILE A 309 2.05 4.67 -14.03
N GLN A 310 3.39 4.67 -14.02
CA GLN A 310 4.30 4.88 -15.16
C GLN A 310 5.61 4.09 -14.99
N SER A 311 6.41 4.02 -16.05
CA SER A 311 7.74 3.37 -16.05
C SER A 311 8.86 4.17 -15.37
N ILE A 312 8.56 5.37 -14.90
CA ILE A 312 9.54 6.28 -14.29
C ILE A 312 9.47 6.19 -12.76
N VAL A 313 10.63 6.11 -12.12
CA VAL A 313 10.82 6.37 -10.69
C VAL A 313 11.41 7.77 -10.55
N SER A 314 10.83 8.60 -9.68
CA SER A 314 11.44 9.88 -9.30
C SER A 314 12.17 9.73 -7.97
N ILE A 315 13.39 10.27 -7.88
CA ILE A 315 14.19 10.33 -6.66
C ILE A 315 14.44 11.79 -6.28
N ALA A 316 13.98 12.18 -5.11
CA ALA A 316 14.26 13.50 -4.53
C ALA A 316 15.29 13.40 -3.39
N PRO A 317 16.23 14.36 -3.28
CA PRO A 317 17.01 14.51 -2.06
C PRO A 317 16.09 14.96 -0.91
N THR A 318 16.32 14.46 0.30
CA THR A 318 15.54 14.83 1.50
C THR A 318 16.10 16.05 2.21
N ASP A 319 17.35 16.45 1.94
CA ASP A 319 18.02 17.57 2.58
C ASP A 319 17.20 18.89 2.42
N PRO A 320 16.88 19.61 3.52
CA PRO A 320 16.10 20.85 3.46
C PRO A 320 16.74 21.97 2.63
N SER A 321 18.07 21.96 2.49
CA SER A 321 18.82 22.95 1.70
C SER A 321 18.83 22.66 0.21
N ASP A 322 18.56 21.41 -0.20
CA ASP A 322 18.55 21.03 -1.60
C ASP A 322 17.15 21.28 -2.18
N THR A 323 17.01 22.33 -2.98
CA THR A 323 15.77 22.62 -3.73
C THR A 323 15.86 22.20 -5.19
N GLY A 324 16.78 21.29 -5.54
CA GLY A 324 16.93 20.75 -6.88
C GLY A 324 15.72 19.92 -7.33
N ASP A 325 15.52 19.89 -8.63
CA ASP A 325 14.51 19.05 -9.27
C ASP A 325 14.80 17.55 -9.01
N PRO A 326 13.76 16.70 -8.87
CA PRO A 326 13.95 15.28 -8.66
C PRO A 326 14.60 14.61 -9.87
N TYR A 327 15.50 13.67 -9.60
CA TYR A 327 16.12 12.83 -10.62
C TYR A 327 15.12 11.77 -11.09
N THR A 328 15.00 11.57 -12.40
CA THR A 328 14.15 10.53 -12.98
C THR A 328 14.97 9.34 -13.45
N LEU A 329 14.44 8.14 -13.21
CA LEU A 329 15.00 6.85 -13.65
C LEU A 329 13.93 6.10 -14.44
N ALA A 330 14.23 5.68 -15.66
CA ALA A 330 13.33 4.82 -16.45
C ALA A 330 13.64 3.33 -16.17
N LEU A 331 12.62 2.56 -15.81
CA LEU A 331 12.74 1.13 -15.45
C LEU A 331 12.25 0.19 -16.56
N ASP A 332 11.64 0.73 -17.62
CA ASP A 332 11.27 0.00 -18.84
C ASP A 332 12.49 -0.46 -19.68
N GLY A 333 13.68 0.06 -19.37
CA GLY A 333 14.92 -0.26 -20.10
C GLY A 333 15.05 0.43 -21.47
N ASN A 334 14.10 1.28 -21.85
CA ASN A 334 14.09 1.96 -23.15
C ASN A 334 14.50 3.45 -22.98
N PRO A 335 15.72 3.86 -23.35
CA PRO A 335 16.17 5.24 -23.20
C PRO A 335 15.43 6.26 -24.09
N GLN A 336 14.52 5.82 -24.96
CA GLN A 336 13.71 6.69 -25.83
C GLN A 336 12.32 7.04 -25.24
N THR A 337 11.88 6.43 -24.14
CA THR A 337 10.61 6.79 -23.46
C THR A 337 10.66 8.13 -22.72
N HIS A 338 11.79 8.85 -22.81
CA HIS A 338 11.91 10.24 -22.36
C HIS A 338 10.96 11.21 -23.10
N ASP A 339 10.52 10.91 -24.33
CA ASP A 339 9.53 11.73 -25.04
C ASP A 339 8.18 11.77 -24.28
N PRO A 340 7.69 12.95 -23.83
CA PRO A 340 6.39 13.06 -23.16
C PRO A 340 5.20 12.64 -24.03
N PHE A 341 5.30 12.69 -25.35
CA PHE A 341 4.17 12.54 -26.27
C PHE A 341 3.88 11.10 -26.71
N GLN A 342 4.82 10.15 -26.53
CA GLN A 342 4.61 8.72 -26.84
C GLN A 342 4.20 7.88 -25.63
N ARG A 343 4.00 8.49 -24.45
CA ARG A 343 3.79 7.76 -23.19
C ARG A 343 2.44 7.04 -23.06
N GLY A 344 1.47 7.35 -23.91
CA GLY A 344 0.16 6.67 -23.92
C GLY A 344 0.19 5.23 -24.45
N GLN A 345 1.26 4.81 -25.14
CA GLN A 345 1.30 3.51 -25.83
C GLN A 345 2.01 2.39 -25.04
N TYR A 346 2.63 2.68 -23.90
CA TYR A 346 3.35 1.68 -23.10
C TYR A 346 2.62 1.37 -21.79
N ASN A 347 1.98 0.21 -21.72
CA ASN A 347 1.21 -0.27 -20.56
C ASN A 347 2.10 -0.74 -19.38
N PHE A 348 3.00 0.14 -18.92
CA PHE A 348 3.98 -0.13 -17.87
C PHE A 348 3.78 0.88 -16.73
N GLY A 349 3.04 0.47 -15.69
CA GLY A 349 2.91 1.19 -14.43
C GLY A 349 3.71 0.53 -13.31
N ILE A 350 4.19 1.31 -12.35
CA ILE A 350 4.88 0.80 -11.15
C ILE A 350 3.95 0.95 -9.93
N TRP A 351 3.59 -0.18 -9.32
CA TRP A 351 2.67 -0.22 -8.17
C TRP A 351 3.38 -0.11 -6.82
N SER A 352 4.62 -0.61 -6.73
CA SER A 352 5.43 -0.57 -5.51
C SER A 352 6.92 -0.46 -5.81
N ILE A 353 7.66 0.22 -4.93
CA ILE A 353 9.09 0.52 -5.07
C ILE A 353 9.79 0.38 -3.72
N ARG A 354 10.93 -0.30 -3.62
CA ARG A 354 11.72 -0.38 -2.37
C ARG A 354 13.21 -0.22 -2.61
N PHE A 355 13.87 0.55 -1.75
CA PHE A 355 15.33 0.60 -1.66
C PHE A 355 15.90 -0.69 -1.07
N SER A 356 17.07 -1.09 -1.55
CA SER A 356 17.92 -2.07 -0.89
C SER A 356 18.47 -1.52 0.43
N GLY A 357 18.80 -2.43 1.35
CA GLY A 357 19.39 -2.09 2.66
C GLY A 357 20.74 -1.36 2.63
N ASP A 358 21.44 -1.38 1.50
CA ASP A 358 22.66 -0.62 1.24
C ASP A 358 22.43 0.67 0.43
N GLY A 359 21.18 0.97 0.05
CA GLY A 359 20.78 2.18 -0.68
C GLY A 359 21.22 2.26 -2.14
N ARG A 360 21.75 1.17 -2.71
CA ARG A 360 22.32 1.15 -4.08
C ARG A 360 21.34 0.72 -5.16
N GLU A 361 20.39 -0.13 -4.79
CA GLU A 361 19.48 -0.78 -5.72
C GLU A 361 18.02 -0.44 -5.38
N LEU A 362 17.17 -0.45 -6.40
CA LEU A 362 15.72 -0.39 -6.27
C LEU A 362 15.09 -1.67 -6.80
N VAL A 363 14.03 -2.13 -6.13
CA VAL A 363 13.14 -3.19 -6.63
C VAL A 363 11.77 -2.56 -6.89
N ALA A 364 11.22 -2.80 -8.08
CA ALA A 364 9.89 -2.36 -8.49
C ALA A 364 8.99 -3.55 -8.86
N GLY A 365 7.71 -3.45 -8.48
CA GLY A 365 6.62 -4.31 -8.98
C GLY A 365 5.80 -3.57 -10.02
N THR A 366 5.50 -4.22 -11.15
CA THR A 366 4.91 -3.59 -12.34
C THR A 366 3.52 -4.12 -12.70
N SER A 367 2.80 -3.38 -13.54
CA SER A 367 1.59 -3.87 -14.25
C SER A 367 1.90 -4.82 -15.43
N THR A 368 3.18 -5.06 -15.74
CA THR A 368 3.61 -5.99 -16.78
C THR A 368 3.94 -7.38 -16.20
N GLN A 369 3.34 -7.72 -15.07
CA GLN A 369 3.52 -8.98 -14.33
C GLN A 369 4.99 -9.24 -13.93
N SER A 370 5.79 -8.16 -13.91
CA SER A 370 7.24 -8.23 -13.82
C SER A 370 7.80 -7.63 -12.53
N ILE A 371 9.01 -8.08 -12.20
CA ILE A 371 9.81 -7.57 -11.10
C ILE A 371 11.09 -7.02 -11.71
N VAL A 372 11.37 -5.74 -11.43
CA VAL A 372 12.53 -5.03 -11.97
C VAL A 372 13.49 -4.71 -10.84
N VAL A 373 14.76 -5.04 -11.02
CA VAL A 373 15.84 -4.64 -10.11
C VAL A 373 16.78 -3.70 -10.84
N TYR A 374 16.95 -2.51 -10.30
CA TYR A 374 17.65 -1.38 -10.92
C TYR A 374 18.81 -0.94 -10.04
N ASP A 375 20.01 -0.81 -10.60
CA ASP A 375 21.17 -0.24 -9.90
C ASP A 375 21.23 1.28 -10.17
N ILE A 376 21.15 2.07 -9.09
CA ILE A 376 21.16 3.54 -9.13
C ILE A 376 22.54 4.06 -9.56
N GLN A 377 23.62 3.37 -9.20
CA GLN A 377 24.99 3.81 -9.47
C GLN A 377 25.37 3.59 -10.94
N SER A 378 25.03 2.42 -11.50
CA SER A 378 25.25 2.16 -12.94
C SER A 378 24.19 2.79 -13.84
N ARG A 379 23.01 3.11 -13.29
CA ARG A 379 21.79 3.51 -14.01
C ARG A 379 21.28 2.46 -15.00
N THR A 380 21.39 1.18 -14.63
CA THR A 380 20.97 0.05 -15.47
C THR A 380 20.01 -0.88 -14.74
N VAL A 381 19.03 -1.41 -15.47
CA VAL A 381 18.26 -2.59 -15.04
C VAL A 381 19.23 -3.78 -14.94
N LEU A 382 19.38 -4.34 -13.75
CA LEU A 382 20.15 -5.56 -13.50
C LEU A 382 19.34 -6.81 -13.85
N HIS A 383 18.05 -6.80 -13.54
CA HIS A 383 17.13 -7.90 -13.79
C HIS A 383 15.73 -7.36 -14.14
N HIS A 384 15.10 -7.96 -15.14
CA HIS A 384 13.69 -7.76 -15.49
C HIS A 384 13.05 -9.13 -15.65
N ILE A 385 12.22 -9.55 -14.69
CA ILE A 385 11.72 -10.93 -14.59
C ILE A 385 10.21 -10.94 -14.70
N LEU A 386 9.69 -11.62 -15.73
CA LEU A 386 8.28 -12.02 -15.82
C LEU A 386 8.05 -13.17 -14.82
N GLY A 387 7.61 -12.83 -13.62
CA GLY A 387 7.60 -13.72 -12.47
C GLY A 387 6.20 -14.11 -11.98
N HIS A 388 5.19 -13.30 -12.26
CA HIS A 388 3.79 -13.53 -11.89
C HIS A 388 2.92 -13.69 -13.14
N SER A 389 1.64 -14.04 -12.95
CA SER A 389 0.65 -14.12 -14.04
C SER A 389 -0.37 -12.98 -14.02
N ASP A 390 -0.13 -11.96 -13.19
CA ASP A 390 -0.98 -10.77 -13.00
C ASP A 390 -0.15 -9.63 -12.39
N ASP A 391 -0.74 -8.43 -12.24
CA ASP A 391 -0.08 -7.22 -11.72
C ASP A 391 0.68 -7.47 -10.41
N VAL A 392 1.91 -6.94 -10.30
CA VAL A 392 2.75 -7.06 -9.08
C VAL A 392 2.54 -5.83 -8.19
N ASN A 393 1.50 -5.88 -7.37
CA ASN A 393 1.08 -4.79 -6.49
C ASN A 393 2.08 -4.43 -5.38
N ALA A 394 2.95 -5.37 -4.97
CA ALA A 394 3.84 -5.16 -3.83
C ALA A 394 5.19 -5.87 -4.00
N VAL A 395 6.27 -5.20 -3.61
CA VAL A 395 7.62 -5.77 -3.52
C VAL A 395 8.30 -5.34 -2.22
N CYS A 396 9.12 -6.20 -1.62
CA CYS A 396 10.00 -5.81 -0.51
C CYS A 396 11.25 -6.69 -0.42
N PHE A 397 12.28 -6.17 0.26
CA PHE A 397 13.46 -6.95 0.64
C PHE A 397 13.16 -7.76 1.92
N ALA A 398 13.66 -8.99 1.97
CA ALA A 398 13.47 -9.87 3.11
C ALA A 398 14.20 -9.40 4.38
N ASP A 399 15.38 -8.81 4.20
CA ASP A 399 16.28 -8.38 5.27
C ASP A 399 16.83 -6.99 4.93
N LYS A 400 16.90 -6.11 5.94
CA LYS A 400 17.50 -4.77 5.82
C LYS A 400 19.03 -4.83 5.78
N ALA A 401 19.66 -5.90 6.27
CA ALA A 401 21.11 -6.09 6.24
C ALA A 401 21.60 -6.83 4.98
N SER A 402 20.80 -7.73 4.39
CA SER A 402 21.19 -8.52 3.22
C SER A 402 20.19 -8.40 2.06
N PRO A 403 20.54 -7.70 0.96
CA PRO A 403 19.64 -7.49 -0.18
C PRO A 403 19.59 -8.73 -1.12
N HIS A 404 19.68 -9.94 -0.58
CA HIS A 404 19.77 -11.18 -1.37
C HIS A 404 18.42 -11.83 -1.65
N ILE A 405 17.45 -11.68 -0.74
CA ILE A 405 16.11 -12.26 -0.90
C ILE A 405 15.11 -11.12 -1.06
N ILE A 406 14.27 -11.24 -2.09
CA ILE A 406 13.20 -10.32 -2.45
C ILE A 406 11.87 -11.08 -2.37
N TYR A 407 10.83 -10.41 -1.88
CA TYR A 407 9.45 -10.89 -1.89
C TYR A 407 8.61 -10.05 -2.85
N SER A 408 7.69 -10.69 -3.54
CA SER A 408 6.73 -10.05 -4.43
C SER A 408 5.32 -10.60 -4.22
N GLY A 409 4.32 -9.75 -4.37
CA GLY A 409 2.91 -10.06 -4.21
C GLY A 409 2.12 -9.51 -5.38
N SER A 410 1.22 -10.34 -5.90
CA SER A 410 0.52 -10.07 -7.15
C SER A 410 -0.98 -10.31 -7.02
N ASP A 411 -1.71 -9.84 -8.01
CA ASP A 411 -3.10 -10.19 -8.22
C ASP A 411 -3.32 -11.66 -8.65
N ASP A 412 -2.26 -12.42 -8.91
CA ASP A 412 -2.30 -13.89 -9.07
C ASP A 412 -2.57 -14.67 -7.77
N SER A 413 -2.86 -13.97 -6.65
CA SER A 413 -3.07 -14.49 -5.28
C SER A 413 -1.85 -15.11 -4.59
N LEU A 414 -0.65 -15.02 -5.19
CA LEU A 414 0.57 -15.62 -4.67
C LEU A 414 1.51 -14.57 -4.07
N LEU A 415 2.29 -15.03 -3.08
CA LEU A 415 3.50 -14.35 -2.63
C LEU A 415 4.70 -15.17 -3.07
N LYS A 416 5.57 -14.62 -3.92
CA LYS A 416 6.76 -15.32 -4.45
C LYS A 416 8.03 -14.81 -3.79
N VAL A 417 9.01 -15.72 -3.69
CA VAL A 417 10.32 -15.49 -3.09
C VAL A 417 11.38 -15.61 -4.17
N TRP A 418 12.29 -14.65 -4.23
CA TRP A 418 13.36 -14.57 -5.22
C TRP A 418 14.71 -14.48 -4.51
N ASP A 419 15.64 -15.37 -4.85
CA ASP A 419 17.06 -15.20 -4.51
C ASP A 419 17.76 -14.49 -5.68
N ARG A 420 18.39 -13.35 -5.43
CA ARG A 420 19.16 -12.60 -6.45
C ARG A 420 20.22 -13.45 -7.14
N ARG A 421 20.73 -14.51 -6.49
CA ARG A 421 21.75 -15.41 -7.04
C ARG A 421 21.20 -16.37 -8.10
N SER A 422 19.90 -16.67 -8.08
CA SER A 422 19.21 -17.51 -9.06
C SER A 422 18.17 -16.75 -9.91
N MET A 423 17.97 -15.45 -9.65
CA MET A 423 17.05 -14.60 -10.40
C MET A 423 17.31 -14.61 -11.92
N GLY A 424 18.57 -14.74 -12.35
CA GLY A 424 18.92 -14.86 -13.77
C GLY A 424 18.32 -16.08 -14.48
N ASP A 425 17.94 -17.14 -13.75
CA ASP A 425 17.29 -18.32 -14.30
C ASP A 425 15.77 -18.13 -14.53
N GLY A 426 15.21 -16.97 -14.14
CA GLY A 426 13.78 -16.67 -14.24
C GLY A 426 12.89 -17.52 -13.34
N ARG A 427 13.43 -18.08 -12.25
CA ARG A 427 12.70 -19.00 -11.35
C ARG A 427 12.58 -18.43 -9.94
N GLU A 428 11.39 -18.56 -9.38
CA GLU A 428 11.16 -18.31 -7.96
C GLU A 428 11.87 -19.36 -7.10
N ALA A 429 12.50 -18.91 -6.01
CA ALA A 429 13.13 -19.77 -5.01
C ALA A 429 12.08 -20.52 -4.17
N GLY A 430 10.89 -19.91 -4.03
CA GLY A 430 9.71 -20.53 -3.43
C GLY A 430 8.49 -19.63 -3.53
N ALA A 431 7.34 -20.14 -3.10
CA ALA A 431 6.08 -19.39 -3.07
C ALA A 431 5.21 -19.76 -1.87
N PHE A 432 4.30 -18.85 -1.53
CA PHE A 432 3.23 -19.05 -0.58
C PHE A 432 1.89 -19.04 -1.29
N VAL A 433 0.97 -19.84 -0.76
CA VAL A 433 -0.36 -20.10 -1.29
C VAL A 433 -1.31 -20.05 -0.10
N GLY A 434 -2.38 -19.28 -0.17
CA GLY A 434 -3.34 -19.20 0.92
C GLY A 434 -4.30 -18.03 0.90
N HIS A 435 -3.98 -16.95 0.18
CA HIS A 435 -4.97 -15.94 -0.19
C HIS A 435 -5.92 -16.48 -1.27
N LEU A 436 -7.15 -15.97 -1.28
CA LEU A 436 -8.18 -16.34 -2.28
C LEU A 436 -8.26 -15.33 -3.44
N GLU A 437 -7.81 -14.10 -3.18
CA GLU A 437 -7.88 -12.96 -4.07
C GLU A 437 -6.52 -12.24 -4.07
N GLY A 438 -6.34 -11.36 -5.03
CA GLY A 438 -5.07 -10.65 -5.23
C GLY A 438 -4.53 -9.89 -4.01
N LEU A 439 -3.20 -9.84 -3.90
CA LEU A 439 -2.50 -9.18 -2.79
C LEU A 439 -2.47 -7.67 -3.00
N THR A 440 -2.73 -6.89 -1.95
CA THR A 440 -2.70 -5.43 -2.00
C THR A 440 -1.42 -4.80 -1.45
N TYR A 441 -0.71 -5.52 -0.58
CA TYR A 441 0.54 -5.05 0.02
C TYR A 441 1.31 -6.20 0.70
N ILE A 442 2.63 -6.04 0.84
CA ILE A 442 3.51 -6.91 1.60
C ILE A 442 4.42 -6.05 2.47
N ASP A 443 4.65 -6.49 3.71
CA ASP A 443 5.71 -5.97 4.56
C ASP A 443 6.61 -7.10 5.09
N SER A 444 7.86 -6.74 5.41
CA SER A 444 8.86 -7.66 5.95
C SER A 444 9.26 -7.23 7.35
N LYS A 445 9.41 -8.20 8.26
CA LYS A 445 9.99 -7.94 9.59
C LYS A 445 11.45 -7.46 9.52
N GLY A 446 12.10 -7.59 8.36
CA GLY A 446 13.49 -7.20 8.16
C GLY A 446 14.49 -8.17 8.79
N ASP A 447 14.06 -9.39 9.11
CA ASP A 447 14.90 -10.46 9.68
C ASP A 447 15.19 -11.62 8.71
N GLY A 448 14.77 -11.48 7.44
CA GLY A 448 14.94 -12.51 6.42
C GLY A 448 14.06 -13.75 6.63
N ARG A 449 13.09 -13.74 7.56
CA ARG A 449 12.28 -14.93 7.88
C ARG A 449 10.79 -14.68 7.84
N TYR A 450 10.28 -13.60 8.45
CA TYR A 450 8.84 -13.39 8.59
C TYR A 450 8.30 -12.31 7.67
N ILE A 451 7.15 -12.61 7.06
CA ILE A 451 6.53 -11.81 6.00
C ILE A 451 5.06 -11.60 6.34
N LEU A 452 4.55 -10.39 6.12
CA LEU A 452 3.15 -10.03 6.26
C LEU A 452 2.58 -9.72 4.87
N SER A 453 1.40 -10.25 4.53
CA SER A 453 0.68 -9.86 3.32
C SER A 453 -0.75 -9.45 3.64
N ASN A 454 -1.28 -8.50 2.88
CA ASN A 454 -2.68 -8.10 2.91
C ASN A 454 -3.35 -8.48 1.59
N GLY A 455 -4.55 -9.08 1.65
CA GLY A 455 -5.28 -9.57 0.49
C GLY A 455 -6.63 -8.87 0.30
N LYS A 456 -7.12 -8.85 -0.95
CA LYS A 456 -8.47 -8.42 -1.30
C LYS A 456 -9.57 -9.35 -0.73
N ASP A 457 -9.18 -10.51 -0.18
CA ASP A 457 -10.03 -11.48 0.53
C ASP A 457 -10.41 -11.08 1.98
N GLN A 458 -10.22 -9.80 2.32
CA GLN A 458 -10.44 -9.21 3.64
C GLN A 458 -9.64 -9.91 4.74
N SER A 459 -8.45 -10.43 4.39
CA SER A 459 -7.55 -11.09 5.32
C SER A 459 -6.12 -10.59 5.16
N MET A 460 -5.40 -10.63 6.28
CA MET A 460 -3.96 -10.40 6.33
C MET A 460 -3.31 -11.69 6.85
N LYS A 461 -2.16 -12.08 6.32
CA LYS A 461 -1.52 -13.37 6.63
C LYS A 461 -0.05 -13.20 7.00
N LEU A 462 0.39 -13.95 8.02
CA LEU A 462 1.79 -14.08 8.44
C LEU A 462 2.38 -15.37 7.87
N TRP A 463 3.58 -15.27 7.31
CA TRP A 463 4.31 -16.38 6.69
C TRP A 463 5.71 -16.53 7.31
N ASP A 464 6.24 -17.76 7.33
CA ASP A 464 7.65 -18.06 7.64
C ASP A 464 8.30 -18.60 6.37
N LEU A 465 9.43 -18.02 5.96
CA LEU A 465 10.24 -18.44 4.82
C LEU A 465 10.51 -19.95 4.77
N ARG A 466 10.58 -20.62 5.93
CA ARG A 466 10.79 -22.07 6.05
C ARG A 466 9.61 -22.92 5.58
N MET A 467 8.42 -22.32 5.45
CA MET A 467 7.19 -22.97 4.99
C MET A 467 6.88 -22.65 3.52
N ALA A 468 7.73 -21.86 2.84
CA ALA A 468 7.61 -21.61 1.41
C ALA A 468 7.66 -22.92 0.62
N LYS A 469 6.73 -23.09 -0.31
CA LYS A 469 6.68 -24.25 -1.20
C LYS A 469 7.70 -24.08 -2.32
N SER A 470 8.29 -25.19 -2.75
CA SER A 470 9.14 -25.17 -3.96
C SER A 470 8.30 -24.90 -5.21
N SER A 471 8.92 -24.32 -6.24
CA SER A 471 8.30 -24.10 -7.55
C SER A 471 7.78 -25.38 -8.23
N ALA A 472 8.31 -26.55 -7.85
CA ALA A 472 7.79 -27.84 -8.29
C ALA A 472 6.47 -28.21 -7.57
N GLN A 473 6.40 -28.04 -6.25
CA GLN A 473 5.18 -28.27 -5.47
C GLN A 473 4.07 -27.32 -5.86
N LEU A 474 4.39 -26.02 -6.03
CA LEU A 474 3.45 -25.00 -6.49
C LEU A 474 2.74 -25.45 -7.78
N ARG A 475 3.50 -25.85 -8.80
CA ARG A 475 2.96 -26.32 -10.09
C ARG A 475 2.16 -27.62 -10.00
N SER A 476 2.39 -28.46 -8.98
CA SER A 476 1.59 -29.68 -8.77
C SER A 476 0.34 -29.48 -7.90
N GLU A 477 0.35 -28.47 -7.04
CA GLU A 477 -0.75 -28.13 -6.11
C GLU A 477 -1.68 -27.05 -6.67
N MET A 478 -1.42 -26.55 -7.89
CA MET A 478 -2.26 -25.60 -8.63
C MET A 478 -3.32 -26.32 -9.49
N PRO A 479 -4.59 -26.38 -9.05
CA PRO A 479 -5.69 -26.14 -9.98
C PRO A 479 -5.69 -24.65 -10.37
N LEU A 480 -5.95 -24.36 -11.64
CA LEU A 480 -6.10 -23.00 -12.18
C LEU A 480 -7.15 -22.20 -11.38
N ARG A 481 -6.86 -20.91 -11.15
CA ARG A 481 -7.80 -19.84 -10.72
C ARG A 481 -9.03 -20.37 -9.96
N LEU A 482 -8.81 -20.79 -8.71
CA LEU A 482 -9.88 -20.83 -7.71
C LEU A 482 -10.25 -19.38 -7.36
N HIS A 483 -10.95 -18.70 -8.27
CA HIS A 483 -11.97 -17.72 -7.88
C HIS A 483 -13.21 -18.56 -7.56
N PRO A 484 -13.49 -18.92 -6.29
CA PRO A 484 -14.70 -19.68 -5.97
C PRO A 484 -15.94 -18.79 -6.15
N HIS A 485 -15.71 -17.47 -6.25
CA HIS A 485 -16.65 -16.38 -6.43
C HIS A 485 -16.10 -15.50 -7.56
N GLY A 486 -16.77 -15.46 -8.72
CA GLY A 486 -16.22 -14.85 -9.94
C GLY A 486 -16.12 -13.32 -9.89
N ASN A 487 -15.13 -12.77 -10.61
CA ASN A 487 -14.89 -11.33 -10.88
C ASN A 487 -15.29 -10.37 -9.73
N PHE A 488 -14.77 -10.62 -8.53
CA PHE A 488 -14.89 -9.69 -7.41
C PHE A 488 -14.00 -8.45 -7.65
N ASP A 489 -14.61 -7.29 -7.85
CA ASP A 489 -13.89 -6.01 -7.91
C ASP A 489 -13.93 -5.29 -6.56
N TYR A 490 -12.87 -5.44 -5.79
CA TYR A 490 -12.63 -4.76 -4.50
C TYR A 490 -12.80 -3.23 -4.55
N ARG A 491 -12.72 -2.61 -5.73
CA ARG A 491 -12.88 -1.16 -5.87
C ARG A 491 -14.34 -0.73 -5.70
N ARG A 492 -15.30 -1.52 -6.18
CA ARG A 492 -16.73 -1.14 -6.27
C ARG A 492 -17.69 -2.09 -5.56
N GLN A 493 -17.33 -3.36 -5.39
CA GLN A 493 -18.20 -4.38 -4.81
C GLN A 493 -17.95 -4.52 -3.31
N ALA A 494 -19.02 -4.75 -2.54
CA ALA A 494 -18.89 -5.24 -1.17
C ALA A 494 -18.43 -6.70 -1.18
N TYR A 495 -17.53 -7.07 -0.27
CA TYR A 495 -17.11 -8.44 -0.07
C TYR A 495 -18.08 -9.14 0.90
N ASP A 496 -18.58 -10.33 0.53
CA ASP A 496 -19.41 -11.15 1.39
C ASP A 496 -18.54 -12.10 2.25
N GLU A 497 -18.59 -11.94 3.57
CA GLU A 497 -17.86 -12.82 4.50
C GLU A 497 -18.45 -14.24 4.56
N ASP A 498 -19.70 -14.46 4.10
CA ASP A 498 -20.27 -15.80 3.91
C ASP A 498 -19.72 -16.53 2.68
N ASP A 499 -19.14 -15.81 1.72
CA ASP A 499 -18.46 -16.42 0.59
C ASP A 499 -17.05 -16.93 0.96
N TRP A 500 -16.35 -16.30 1.92
CA TRP A 500 -14.99 -16.70 2.31
C TRP A 500 -14.88 -18.15 2.83
N GLU A 501 -13.92 -18.91 2.27
CA GLU A 501 -13.52 -20.26 2.68
C GLU A 501 -11.99 -20.39 2.69
N PRO A 502 -11.37 -21.12 3.64
CA PRO A 502 -9.91 -21.25 3.70
C PRO A 502 -9.36 -22.00 2.47
N HIS A 503 -8.26 -21.48 1.89
CA HIS A 503 -7.64 -22.10 0.73
C HIS A 503 -7.19 -23.55 1.02
N PRO A 504 -7.49 -24.57 0.18
CA PRO A 504 -7.22 -25.98 0.48
C PRO A 504 -5.75 -26.32 0.78
N HIS A 505 -4.83 -25.50 0.26
CA HIS A 505 -3.39 -25.66 0.42
C HIS A 505 -2.73 -24.45 1.11
N ASP A 506 -3.46 -23.75 2.00
CA ASP A 506 -2.93 -22.62 2.79
C ASP A 506 -1.66 -23.01 3.58
N ASN A 507 -0.57 -22.24 3.41
CA ASN A 507 0.68 -22.40 4.18
C ASN A 507 1.00 -21.20 5.11
N SER A 508 0.00 -20.38 5.46
CA SER A 508 0.15 -19.29 6.44
C SER A 508 0.26 -19.82 7.88
N LEU A 509 1.00 -19.09 8.72
CA LEU A 509 1.12 -19.35 10.16
C LEU A 509 -0.11 -18.83 10.93
N VAL A 510 -0.55 -17.63 10.55
CA VAL A 510 -1.61 -16.87 11.23
C VAL A 510 -2.35 -16.08 10.17
N THR A 511 -3.68 -16.10 10.24
CA THR A 511 -4.56 -15.24 9.45
C THR A 511 -5.25 -14.26 10.40
N PHE A 512 -5.13 -12.97 10.10
CA PHE A 512 -5.80 -11.86 10.76
C PHE A 512 -7.03 -11.46 9.92
N ARG A 513 -8.14 -11.17 10.60
CA ARG A 513 -9.40 -10.70 9.99
C ARG A 513 -10.00 -9.57 10.84
N GLY A 514 -10.95 -8.85 10.25
CA GLY A 514 -11.75 -7.81 10.90
C GLY A 514 -11.62 -6.42 10.26
N HIS A 515 -10.54 -6.18 9.50
CA HIS A 515 -10.39 -5.00 8.65
C HIS A 515 -11.02 -5.22 7.27
N LYS A 516 -11.38 -4.12 6.60
CA LYS A 516 -11.97 -4.16 5.25
C LYS A 516 -10.98 -3.64 4.22
N VAL A 517 -10.66 -4.47 3.22
CA VAL A 517 -9.74 -4.17 2.11
C VAL A 517 -10.57 -3.89 0.85
N LEU A 518 -11.07 -2.66 0.74
CA LEU A 518 -11.98 -2.21 -0.33
C LEU A 518 -11.57 -0.82 -0.82
N ARG A 519 -12.11 -0.40 -1.98
CA ARG A 519 -11.94 0.90 -2.68
C ARG A 519 -10.53 1.17 -3.21
N THR A 520 -9.52 0.85 -2.43
CA THR A 520 -8.09 1.03 -2.70
C THR A 520 -7.31 -0.20 -2.24
N LEU A 521 -6.09 -0.37 -2.74
CA LEU A 521 -5.16 -1.33 -2.15
C LEU A 521 -4.96 -0.90 -0.69
N ILE A 522 -4.91 -1.77 0.32
CA ILE A 522 -4.65 -1.33 1.71
C ILE A 522 -3.32 -1.89 2.20
N ARG A 523 -2.54 -1.07 2.93
CA ARG A 523 -1.24 -1.47 3.48
C ARG A 523 -1.36 -2.11 4.85
N CYS A 524 -0.46 -3.03 5.11
CA CYS A 524 -0.24 -3.67 6.39
C CYS A 524 1.24 -3.55 6.73
N HIS A 525 1.58 -3.46 8.02
CA HIS A 525 2.98 -3.39 8.47
C HIS A 525 3.18 -4.13 9.79
N PHE A 526 4.41 -4.56 10.04
CA PHE A 526 4.87 -4.92 11.38
C PHE A 526 5.04 -3.66 12.24
N SER A 527 4.83 -3.80 13.55
CA SER A 527 5.17 -2.75 14.50
C SER A 527 6.70 -2.57 14.59
N PRO A 528 7.20 -1.35 14.88
CA PRO A 528 8.62 -1.09 14.72
C PRO A 528 9.48 -1.95 15.66
N PRO A 529 10.61 -2.50 15.19
CA PRO A 529 11.46 -3.37 15.99
C PRO A 529 12.06 -2.63 17.20
N SER A 530 12.26 -1.31 17.09
CA SER A 530 12.83 -0.45 18.14
C SER A 530 11.86 -0.07 19.27
N SER A 531 10.56 0.08 19.01
CA SER A 531 9.57 0.48 20.03
C SER A 531 8.82 -0.71 20.65
N THR A 532 8.54 -1.74 19.85
CA THR A 532 7.62 -2.82 20.23
C THR A 532 8.16 -4.21 19.88
N ASN A 533 9.40 -4.29 19.36
CA ASN A 533 10.06 -5.52 18.89
C ASN A 533 9.14 -6.37 17.97
N SER A 534 8.45 -5.69 17.05
CA SER A 534 7.49 -6.24 16.09
C SER A 534 6.37 -7.11 16.66
N ARG A 535 6.04 -6.94 17.94
CA ARG A 535 4.96 -7.67 18.62
C ARG A 535 3.60 -7.55 17.95
N TYR A 536 3.32 -6.42 17.32
CA TYR A 536 2.03 -6.15 16.71
C TYR A 536 2.15 -6.15 15.19
N VAL A 537 1.06 -6.50 14.54
CA VAL A 537 0.83 -6.22 13.12
C VAL A 537 -0.34 -5.27 13.05
N TYR A 538 -0.34 -4.35 12.09
CA TYR A 538 -1.41 -3.38 11.94
C TYR A 538 -1.71 -3.11 10.47
N SER A 539 -2.95 -2.72 10.20
CA SER A 539 -3.45 -2.47 8.84
C SER A 539 -4.47 -1.33 8.86
N GLY A 540 -4.50 -0.57 7.78
CA GLY A 540 -5.62 0.33 7.50
C GLY A 540 -6.90 -0.44 7.21
N SER A 541 -8.00 0.29 7.00
CA SER A 541 -9.29 -0.29 6.67
C SER A 541 -10.20 0.71 5.97
N ALA A 542 -11.00 0.21 5.03
CA ALA A 542 -11.99 0.98 4.29
C ALA A 542 -13.19 1.43 5.12
N ASP A 543 -13.33 0.94 6.37
CA ASP A 543 -14.30 1.45 7.36
C ASP A 543 -13.79 2.68 8.14
N GLY A 544 -12.58 3.14 7.84
CA GLY A 544 -11.99 4.33 8.43
C GLY A 544 -11.24 4.09 9.74
N LYS A 545 -10.83 2.85 10.01
CA LYS A 545 -10.08 2.48 11.23
C LYS A 545 -8.69 1.94 10.91
N VAL A 546 -7.80 2.00 11.91
CA VAL A 546 -6.58 1.20 11.93
C VAL A 546 -6.76 0.09 12.95
N TYR A 547 -6.60 -1.14 12.51
CA TYR A 547 -6.66 -2.32 13.35
C TYR A 547 -5.25 -2.74 13.75
N ILE A 548 -5.04 -3.04 15.03
CA ILE A 548 -3.77 -3.50 15.59
C ILE A 548 -4.02 -4.85 16.26
N TRP A 549 -3.29 -5.89 15.84
CA TRP A 549 -3.38 -7.24 16.39
C TRP A 549 -2.06 -7.66 17.03
N ASN A 550 -2.12 -8.52 18.06
CA ASN A 550 -0.96 -9.33 18.47
C ASN A 550 -0.69 -10.40 17.39
N ILE A 551 0.53 -10.95 17.35
CA ILE A 551 0.89 -12.09 16.45
C ILE A 551 -0.03 -13.33 16.61
N ASP A 552 -0.76 -13.49 17.72
CA ASP A 552 -1.74 -14.57 17.88
C ASP A 552 -3.12 -14.30 17.25
N ALA A 553 -3.24 -13.24 16.44
CA ALA A 553 -4.46 -12.72 15.82
C ALA A 553 -5.51 -12.14 16.79
N THR A 554 -5.21 -11.99 18.08
CA THR A 554 -6.09 -11.23 18.97
C THR A 554 -6.01 -9.72 18.67
N PRO A 555 -7.15 -9.00 18.61
CA PRO A 555 -7.14 -7.55 18.51
C PRO A 555 -6.51 -6.97 19.78
N ALA A 556 -5.48 -6.15 19.60
CA ALA A 556 -4.75 -5.46 20.66
C ALA A 556 -5.23 -4.01 20.84
N GLY A 557 -5.65 -3.36 19.75
CA GLY A 557 -6.21 -2.01 19.74
C GLY A 557 -6.90 -1.70 18.42
N ILE A 558 -7.80 -0.71 18.44
CA ILE A 558 -8.48 -0.18 17.26
C ILE A 558 -8.48 1.34 17.37
N ILE A 559 -8.00 2.01 16.33
CA ILE A 559 -7.93 3.47 16.22
C ILE A 559 -9.01 3.91 15.23
N ASP A 560 -10.04 4.60 15.71
CA ASP A 560 -11.14 5.07 14.86
C ASP A 560 -10.84 6.44 14.24
N VAL A 561 -10.15 6.42 13.10
CA VAL A 561 -9.76 7.64 12.37
C VAL A 561 -10.99 8.38 11.85
N LYS A 562 -12.03 7.66 11.39
CA LYS A 562 -13.30 8.26 10.96
C LYS A 562 -13.95 9.06 12.07
N LYS A 563 -14.00 8.53 13.30
CA LYS A 563 -14.50 9.28 14.46
C LYS A 563 -13.64 10.52 14.76
N ALA A 564 -12.32 10.40 14.64
CA ALA A 564 -11.41 11.51 14.88
C ALA A 564 -11.49 12.64 13.82
N THR A 565 -11.88 12.33 12.58
CA THR A 565 -11.94 13.28 11.47
C THR A 565 -13.33 13.82 11.15
N THR A 566 -14.42 13.16 11.55
CA THR A 566 -15.78 13.58 11.19
C THR A 566 -16.05 15.02 11.63
N GLY A 567 -16.52 15.87 10.71
CA GLY A 567 -16.84 17.27 11.02
C GLY A 567 -15.65 18.25 11.08
N THR A 568 -14.41 17.78 10.89
CA THR A 568 -13.20 18.63 11.00
C THR A 568 -12.99 19.60 9.83
N ARG A 569 -13.66 19.39 8.69
CA ARG A 569 -13.61 20.25 7.49
C ARG A 569 -15.02 20.64 7.06
N ARG A 570 -15.22 21.88 6.62
CA ARG A 570 -16.50 22.32 6.03
C ARG A 570 -16.88 21.49 4.80
N HIS A 571 -18.19 21.34 4.58
CA HIS A 571 -18.71 20.78 3.33
C HIS A 571 -18.28 21.66 2.15
N ASP A 572 -17.93 21.01 1.05
CA ASP A 572 -17.47 21.63 -0.19
C ASP A 572 -18.10 20.88 -1.38
N ARG A 573 -18.26 21.53 -2.52
CA ARG A 573 -18.89 20.96 -3.73
C ARG A 573 -17.98 19.94 -4.44
N HIS A 574 -16.71 19.82 -4.01
CA HIS A 574 -15.76 18.85 -4.55
C HIS A 574 -16.12 17.40 -4.18
N THR A 575 -16.79 16.70 -5.08
CA THR A 575 -17.18 15.29 -4.95
C THR A 575 -16.35 14.39 -5.88
N ARG A 576 -16.18 13.12 -5.50
CA ARG A 576 -15.44 12.13 -6.28
C ARG A 576 -16.41 11.27 -7.10
N ARG A 577 -16.51 11.54 -8.40
CA ARG A 577 -17.49 10.93 -9.34
C ARG A 577 -17.32 9.41 -9.59
N TRP A 578 -16.33 8.76 -8.99
CA TRP A 578 -15.91 7.38 -9.31
C TRP A 578 -16.59 6.26 -8.50
N TYR A 579 -17.32 6.60 -7.44
CA TYR A 579 -18.02 5.63 -6.59
C TYR A 579 -19.48 6.05 -6.39
N ASP A 580 -20.41 5.10 -6.50
CA ASP A 580 -21.87 5.29 -6.28
C ASP A 580 -22.20 5.46 -4.78
N GLU A 581 -21.58 6.44 -4.13
CA GLU A 581 -21.63 6.62 -2.68
C GLU A 581 -22.57 7.77 -2.28
N PRO A 582 -23.38 7.57 -1.22
CA PRO A 582 -24.19 8.65 -0.68
C PRO A 582 -23.29 9.80 -0.22
N GLY A 583 -23.73 11.04 -0.43
CA GLY A 583 -22.95 12.28 -0.21
C GLY A 583 -22.61 12.62 1.25
N GLY A 584 -22.51 11.63 2.13
CA GLY A 584 -22.12 11.78 3.53
C GLY A 584 -20.60 11.78 3.73
N TRP A 585 -20.19 12.00 4.99
CA TRP A 585 -18.79 11.92 5.40
C TRP A 585 -18.32 10.47 5.51
N ASP A 586 -17.25 10.12 4.80
CA ASP A 586 -16.62 8.82 4.98
C ASP A 586 -15.09 8.91 5.02
N THR A 587 -14.45 7.84 5.49
CA THR A 587 -12.99 7.79 5.66
C THR A 587 -12.50 6.39 5.31
N CYS A 588 -11.46 6.31 4.49
CA CYS A 588 -10.81 5.06 4.11
C CYS A 588 -9.32 5.17 4.44
N VAL A 589 -8.84 4.41 5.44
CA VAL A 589 -7.42 4.44 5.82
C VAL A 589 -6.64 3.53 4.90
N ARG A 590 -5.81 4.12 4.05
CA ARG A 590 -5.01 3.43 3.03
C ARG A 590 -3.69 2.91 3.60
N ASP A 591 -3.04 3.72 4.41
CA ASP A 591 -1.72 3.47 4.97
C ASP A 591 -1.66 3.95 6.42
N ALA A 592 -0.80 3.34 7.21
CA ALA A 592 -0.53 3.73 8.58
C ALA A 592 0.95 3.54 8.88
N SER A 593 1.51 4.37 9.76
CA SER A 593 2.92 4.29 10.13
C SER A 593 3.09 4.59 11.61
N TRP A 594 3.63 3.62 12.35
CA TRP A 594 3.97 3.76 13.77
C TRP A 594 5.39 4.32 13.92
N HIS A 595 5.55 5.36 14.74
CA HIS A 595 6.84 5.97 15.03
C HIS A 595 7.85 4.96 15.65
N PRO A 596 9.11 4.90 15.18
CA PRO A 596 10.08 3.89 15.64
C PRO A 596 10.45 3.96 17.13
N SER A 597 10.33 5.11 17.77
CA SER A 597 10.80 5.35 19.16
C SER A 597 9.74 5.96 20.09
N ALA A 598 8.55 6.28 19.59
CA ALA A 598 7.50 6.97 20.34
C ALA A 598 6.17 6.21 20.22
N PRO A 599 5.27 6.29 21.21
CA PRO A 599 3.96 5.65 21.17
C PRO A 599 2.97 6.50 20.36
N VAL A 600 3.30 6.72 19.09
CA VAL A 600 2.59 7.59 18.16
C VAL A 600 2.43 6.86 16.83
N LEU A 601 1.22 6.93 16.26
CA LEU A 601 0.90 6.35 14.96
C LEU A 601 0.24 7.41 14.08
N VAL A 602 0.66 7.46 12.82
CA VAL A 602 0.05 8.30 11.79
C VAL A 602 -0.82 7.43 10.90
N ALA A 603 -2.06 7.83 10.68
CA ALA A 603 -2.94 7.21 9.70
C ALA A 603 -3.14 8.14 8.50
N SER A 604 -2.79 7.64 7.30
CA SER A 604 -2.96 8.31 6.01
C SER A 604 -4.21 7.79 5.32
N ALA A 605 -5.18 8.67 5.13
CA ALA A 605 -6.54 8.32 4.72
C ALA A 605 -7.08 9.19 3.60
N TRP A 606 -8.00 8.61 2.84
CA TRP A 606 -9.00 9.35 2.07
C TRP A 606 -10.13 9.75 3.02
N ASN A 607 -10.66 10.96 2.88
CA ASN A 607 -11.50 11.57 3.92
C ASN A 607 -12.45 12.64 3.35
N GLY A 608 -13.46 13.03 4.14
CA GLY A 608 -14.46 14.03 3.79
C GLY A 608 -15.66 13.46 3.05
N TYR A 609 -16.49 14.37 2.53
CA TYR A 609 -17.66 14.03 1.72
C TYR A 609 -17.24 13.28 0.45
N SER A 610 -17.85 12.12 0.21
CA SER A 610 -17.49 11.19 -0.89
C SER A 610 -16.00 10.80 -0.94
N MET A 611 -15.27 10.88 0.19
CA MET A 611 -13.82 10.63 0.29
C MET A 611 -12.96 11.40 -0.75
N ALA A 612 -13.39 12.58 -1.17
CA ALA A 612 -12.73 13.35 -2.22
C ALA A 612 -11.44 14.06 -1.74
N ARG A 613 -11.22 14.16 -0.42
CA ARG A 613 -10.07 14.83 0.19
C ARG A 613 -9.14 13.82 0.89
N GLY A 614 -8.04 14.29 1.46
CA GLY A 614 -7.09 13.46 2.18
C GLY A 614 -6.75 14.00 3.57
N THR A 615 -6.34 13.12 4.48
CA THR A 615 -5.79 13.51 5.79
C THR A 615 -4.66 12.59 6.24
N CYS A 616 -3.67 13.17 6.92
CA CYS A 616 -2.79 12.45 7.83
C CYS A 616 -3.17 12.82 9.27
N THR A 617 -3.50 11.84 10.09
CA THR A 617 -3.93 12.04 11.48
C THR A 617 -2.90 11.45 12.43
N LEU A 618 -2.47 12.25 13.41
CA LEU A 618 -1.49 11.88 14.43
C LEU A 618 -2.23 11.39 15.68
N HIS A 619 -2.06 10.11 16.04
CA HIS A 619 -2.65 9.51 17.24
C HIS A 619 -1.55 9.14 18.22
N SER A 620 -1.65 9.60 19.47
CA SER A 620 -0.74 9.24 20.55
C SER A 620 -1.36 8.22 21.52
N PHE A 621 -0.55 7.64 22.40
CA PHE A 621 -1.04 6.88 23.54
C PHE A 621 -1.65 7.81 24.59
N ASP A 622 -2.94 7.60 24.88
CA ASP A 622 -3.66 8.25 25.97
C ASP A 622 -3.92 7.21 27.07
N GLU A 623 -3.37 7.42 28.28
CA GLU A 623 -3.37 6.43 29.37
C GLU A 623 -4.74 6.35 30.07
N ALA A 624 -5.60 7.35 29.90
CA ALA A 624 -6.85 7.49 30.63
C ALA A 624 -8.00 7.96 29.74
N GLY A 625 -9.03 7.12 29.58
CA GLY A 625 -10.30 7.49 28.95
C GLY A 625 -11.16 8.44 29.81
N GLY A 626 -10.60 9.53 30.34
CA GLY A 626 -11.35 10.53 31.11
C GLY A 626 -10.59 11.42 32.11
N ASP A 627 -9.26 11.54 32.10
CA ASP A 627 -8.59 12.51 32.97
C ASP A 627 -8.56 13.92 32.33
N GLU A 628 -9.23 14.87 32.97
CA GLU A 628 -9.39 16.28 32.55
C GLU A 628 -8.11 17.14 32.70
N SER A 629 -6.92 16.54 32.63
CA SER A 629 -5.65 17.27 32.72
C SER A 629 -5.24 17.86 31.37
N GLU A 630 -5.70 19.09 31.13
CA GLU A 630 -5.49 19.90 29.93
C GLU A 630 -6.07 19.28 28.64
N SER A 631 -7.13 19.91 28.15
CA SER A 631 -7.68 19.67 26.82
C SER A 631 -6.65 20.06 25.75
N ALA A 632 -5.70 19.17 25.44
CA ALA A 632 -4.83 19.31 24.28
C ALA A 632 -5.72 19.42 23.03
N ILE A 633 -5.79 20.65 22.52
CA ILE A 633 -6.69 21.07 21.44
C ILE A 633 -6.30 20.30 20.19
N GLN A 634 -7.25 19.56 19.59
CA GLN A 634 -7.05 18.91 18.31
C GLN A 634 -6.67 19.96 17.26
N GLN A 635 -5.45 19.88 16.74
CA GLN A 635 -4.92 20.86 15.81
C GLN A 635 -5.24 20.47 14.37
N SER A 636 -6.29 21.08 13.81
CA SER A 636 -6.64 20.96 12.39
C SER A 636 -5.83 21.96 11.56
N LEU A 637 -4.94 21.45 10.72
CA LEU A 637 -3.91 22.21 9.98
C LEU A 637 -3.97 21.89 8.47
N ASP A 638 -3.50 22.81 7.64
CA ASP A 638 -3.29 22.54 6.21
C ASP A 638 -2.09 21.60 5.97
N CYS A 639 -1.92 21.15 4.73
CA CYS A 639 -0.81 20.28 4.34
C CYS A 639 0.59 20.90 4.49
N ASN A 640 0.70 22.21 4.79
CA ASN A 640 1.95 22.91 5.11
C ASN A 640 2.06 23.23 6.62
N LEU A 641 1.23 22.60 7.45
CA LEU A 641 1.13 22.76 8.91
C LEU A 641 0.73 24.17 9.39
N ARG A 642 -0.11 24.86 8.61
CA ARG A 642 -0.66 26.17 8.95
C ARG A 642 -2.11 26.03 9.42
N PRO A 643 -2.52 26.67 10.53
CA PRO A 643 -3.92 26.68 10.92
C PRO A 643 -4.74 27.50 9.92
N ASN A 644 -5.89 26.96 9.50
CA ASN A 644 -6.83 27.64 8.63
C ASN A 644 -8.27 27.50 9.18
N PRO A 645 -8.70 28.40 10.09
CA PRO A 645 -9.99 28.31 10.79
C PRO A 645 -11.21 28.58 9.89
N ASP A 646 -11.00 29.12 8.69
CA ASP A 646 -12.08 29.35 7.72
C ASP A 646 -12.52 28.06 7.02
N VAL A 647 -11.63 27.06 6.96
CA VAL A 647 -11.85 25.78 6.26
C VAL A 647 -11.95 24.60 7.24
N TYR A 648 -11.19 24.65 8.33
CA TYR A 648 -11.06 23.57 9.31
C TYR A 648 -11.56 23.99 10.69
N PHE A 649 -12.24 23.07 11.37
CA PHE A 649 -12.67 23.25 12.75
C PHE A 649 -11.69 22.53 13.68
N SER A 650 -11.34 23.17 14.79
CA SER A 650 -10.63 22.55 15.92
C SER A 650 -11.63 22.29 17.06
N THR A 651 -11.55 21.13 17.69
CA THR A 651 -12.36 20.81 18.88
C THR A 651 -11.86 21.65 20.06
N GLY A 652 -12.50 22.81 20.23
CA GLY A 652 -12.12 23.89 21.13
C GLY A 652 -12.93 25.17 20.92
N ASN A 653 -13.61 25.30 19.76
CA ASN A 653 -14.50 26.43 19.45
C ASN A 653 -16.01 26.12 19.53
N GLU A 654 -16.42 24.94 20.01
CA GLU A 654 -17.84 24.52 20.07
C GLU A 654 -18.74 25.34 21.01
N TYR A 655 -18.20 26.32 21.74
CA TYR A 655 -18.97 27.25 22.57
C TYR A 655 -19.36 28.58 21.89
N MET A 656 -19.15 28.77 20.58
CA MET A 656 -19.53 30.04 19.89
C MET A 656 -20.23 29.96 18.52
N SER A 657 -20.47 28.79 17.91
CA SER A 657 -21.22 28.72 16.62
C SER A 657 -22.65 28.21 16.72
N ALA A 658 -23.15 27.87 17.91
CA ALA A 658 -24.58 27.60 18.15
C ALA A 658 -25.40 28.92 18.27
N ALA A 659 -25.16 29.88 17.36
CA ALA A 659 -25.98 31.08 17.13
C ALA A 659 -25.43 31.96 15.98
N ARG A 660 -25.59 31.55 14.72
CA ARG A 660 -25.82 32.44 13.55
C ARG A 660 -26.06 31.70 12.25
#